data_AF-A0A1A9V0E9-F1
#
_entry.id   AF-A0A1A9V0E9-F1
#
_cell.length_a   1.000
_cell.length_b   1.000
_cell.length_c   1.000
_cell.angle_alpha   90.00
_cell.angle_beta   90.00
_cell.angle_gamma   90.00
#
_symmetry.space_group_name_H-M   'P 1'
#
loop_
_entity.id
_entity.type
_entity.pdbx_description
1 polymer ?
#
loop_
_entity_poly.entity_id
_entity_poly.type
_entity_poly.pdbx_seq_one_letter_code
_entity_poly.pdbx_strand_id
1 'polypeptide(L)'
;MKLETTSGNWSLPGIWLRKVFKSIPPNLMVRWRNNTDAMIEAQYPTPGEFEYMECGPSPPAESAPSMYDSFEEPTSELSVQICNDTLRISLIDQMKNAAGRIRYFEDIEQGNVIAESTKTHFESSSKIEKNLCFLWSAFLKRWDLLQSFLDIGAELNFYDQNGITALHLGAFSNCLSTLSCLVGKGMNVNFQPKCYTPLHCAAFGNSAEAAKFLINNGAHTSIDTNKPNCEESLLHCAVRANALECLQIFIDEGADVNSLKPNGTNAIHLSADLGNAQCLEALLKAPGADPNVRICIREKESTALHLAADEGNVECVNLLLVKGADAKLKNHRGFTALHLAARTSSLECVESLLRNGNADPNAEDFDHRTPLHAAIGKSENAFDILETLIQWGANVNHKDIYGFTALHLAALDGLAQCVEMLIYHGADVTTKSKKGTSALNVITRKTPASVAMIRQKLDAAITLHHSQDPVNREVELELDFRQLLQHCHPREISYLNTFVDEVSPQAYRVVLCVKPLNPSEKRLPRDILMKAYEVGKMRKHFGHTISAKNSATYLSYKNKYNNDSNQTPTTPYATEDLEATLIGSLTTKIDDNTDRIEYLTQEIQELRQALVTQQQQASKVIDKLLIVISNQQKNNLRR
;
A
#
# COMPACT_ATOMS: atom_id res chain seq x y z
N MET A 1 -43.43 59.57 -8.03
CA MET A 1 -42.70 60.82 -8.38
C MET A 1 -41.22 60.52 -8.12
N LYS A 2 -40.35 60.33 -9.13
CA LYS A 2 -39.59 61.37 -9.88
C LYS A 2 -38.99 62.39 -8.89
N LEU A 3 -37.69 62.71 -8.81
CA LEU A 3 -36.50 62.68 -9.70
C LEU A 3 -35.26 62.92 -8.77
N GLU A 4 -34.07 62.30 -8.99
CA GLU A 4 -32.84 62.92 -9.57
C GLU A 4 -32.38 64.23 -8.86
N THR A 5 -31.13 64.51 -8.46
CA THR A 5 -29.79 64.32 -9.05
C THR A 5 -28.66 64.64 -8.04
N THR A 6 -27.49 64.03 -8.26
CA THR A 6 -26.07 64.45 -8.03
C THR A 6 -25.68 65.53 -7.00
N SER A 7 -24.75 65.19 -6.09
CA SER A 7 -23.58 66.03 -5.73
C SER A 7 -22.54 65.21 -4.93
N GLY A 8 -21.33 65.07 -5.46
CA GLY A 8 -20.19 64.50 -4.73
C GLY A 8 -19.48 65.54 -3.86
N ASN A 9 -18.87 65.12 -2.76
CA ASN A 9 -17.44 65.37 -2.49
C ASN A 9 -16.95 64.84 -1.11
N TRP A 10 -15.84 64.07 -1.15
CA TRP A 10 -14.63 64.11 -0.28
C TRP A 10 -14.81 63.63 1.16
N SER A 11 -13.91 62.92 1.85
CA SER A 11 -12.52 62.47 1.69
C SER A 11 -12.20 61.59 2.92
N LEU A 12 -11.18 60.72 2.88
CA LEU A 12 -10.13 60.60 3.92
C LEU A 12 -9.10 59.49 3.57
N PRO A 13 -7.87 59.57 4.11
CA PRO A 13 -6.64 59.01 3.55
C PRO A 13 -6.09 57.81 4.33
N GLY A 14 -5.21 57.03 3.70
CA GLY A 14 -4.38 56.00 4.34
C GLY A 14 -2.95 56.00 3.80
N ILE A 15 -2.00 56.33 4.66
CA ILE A 15 -0.54 56.09 4.56
C ILE A 15 -0.23 55.35 5.87
N TRP A 16 0.43 54.19 5.95
CA TRP A 16 1.85 53.91 5.68
C TRP A 16 2.10 52.40 5.73
N LEU A 17 2.93 51.87 4.83
CA LEU A 17 4.13 51.10 5.21
C LEU A 17 5.07 50.94 4.01
N ARG A 18 6.35 51.19 4.29
CA ARG A 18 7.46 51.35 3.34
C ARG A 18 7.89 50.03 2.68
N LYS A 19 8.23 50.17 1.40
CA LYS A 19 9.09 49.29 0.62
C LYS A 19 10.54 49.31 1.11
N VAL A 20 11.20 48.17 1.07
CA VAL A 20 12.63 48.07 0.71
C VAL A 20 12.71 47.16 -0.52
N PHE A 21 13.25 47.71 -1.60
CA PHE A 21 13.44 47.08 -2.91
C PHE A 21 14.68 46.18 -2.92
N LYS A 22 14.60 45.06 -3.65
CA LYS A 22 15.67 44.62 -4.56
C LYS A 22 15.06 44.27 -5.92
N SER A 23 15.70 44.79 -6.96
CA SER A 23 15.31 44.84 -8.37
C SER A 23 15.58 43.55 -9.13
N ILE A 24 14.70 43.19 -10.08
CA ILE A 24 14.92 42.20 -11.15
C ILE A 24 14.68 42.90 -12.51
N PRO A 25 15.47 42.65 -13.58
CA PRO A 25 15.48 43.45 -14.80
C PRO A 25 14.33 43.15 -15.78
N PRO A 26 14.11 44.02 -16.77
CA PRO A 26 12.91 44.05 -17.60
C PRO A 26 13.09 43.28 -18.90
N ASN A 27 12.06 42.56 -19.31
CA ASN A 27 11.52 42.52 -20.68
C ASN A 27 10.86 41.16 -20.95
N LEU A 28 9.55 41.07 -20.73
CA LEU A 28 8.61 40.32 -21.56
C LEU A 28 7.18 40.64 -21.12
N MET A 29 6.78 41.90 -21.31
CA MET A 29 5.35 42.26 -21.33
C MET A 29 4.82 42.02 -22.75
N VAL A 30 4.20 40.87 -22.98
CA VAL A 30 3.37 40.65 -24.17
C VAL A 30 2.05 41.39 -23.95
N ARG A 31 1.88 42.53 -24.64
CA ARG A 31 0.60 43.22 -24.77
C ARG A 31 -0.25 42.50 -25.81
N TRP A 32 -1.42 42.02 -25.40
CA TRP A 32 -2.47 41.61 -26.33
C TRP A 32 -3.00 42.84 -27.08
N ARG A 33 -2.85 42.87 -28.41
CA ARG A 33 -3.61 43.74 -29.31
C ARG A 33 -4.29 42.87 -30.35
N ASN A 34 -5.62 42.83 -30.30
CA ASN A 34 -6.45 42.31 -31.38
C ASN A 34 -6.27 43.19 -32.61
N ASN A 35 -5.77 42.62 -33.71
CA ASN A 35 -5.78 43.26 -35.02
C ASN A 35 -6.22 42.22 -36.06
N THR A 36 -7.41 42.39 -36.62
CA THR A 36 -8.07 41.43 -37.52
C THR A 36 -7.69 41.57 -38.99
N ASP A 37 -6.72 42.44 -39.32
CA ASP A 37 -6.33 42.72 -40.72
C ASP A 37 -4.92 42.23 -41.11
N ALA A 38 -4.24 41.44 -40.28
CA ALA A 38 -2.93 40.85 -40.64
C ALA A 38 -3.07 39.50 -41.38
N MET A 39 -4.21 39.28 -42.05
CA MET A 39 -4.60 37.97 -42.60
C MET A 39 -4.49 37.88 -44.13
N ILE A 40 -3.70 38.72 -44.80
CA ILE A 40 -3.45 38.61 -46.24
C ILE A 40 -2.02 39.06 -46.54
N GLU A 41 -1.30 38.27 -47.35
CA GLU A 41 0.08 38.45 -47.83
C GLU A 41 1.22 37.90 -46.95
N ALA A 42 1.36 36.56 -46.93
CA ALA A 42 2.68 35.93 -46.90
C ALA A 42 2.69 34.79 -47.92
N GLN A 43 3.61 34.90 -48.89
CA GLN A 43 3.78 34.01 -50.03
C GLN A 43 4.09 32.57 -49.59
N TYR A 44 3.47 31.59 -50.24
CA TYR A 44 3.80 30.17 -50.09
C TYR A 44 5.24 29.89 -50.60
N PRO A 45 6.09 29.16 -49.84
CA PRO A 45 7.36 28.68 -50.37
C PRO A 45 7.15 27.53 -51.37
N THR A 46 8.02 27.47 -52.38
CA THR A 46 8.09 26.44 -53.43
C THR A 46 8.45 25.05 -52.90
N PRO A 47 8.06 23.97 -53.60
CA PRO A 47 8.26 22.59 -53.13
C PRO A 47 9.72 22.16 -53.26
N GLY A 48 10.43 22.05 -52.14
CA GLY A 48 11.82 21.60 -52.11
C GLY A 48 12.53 21.66 -50.75
N GLU A 49 12.02 22.44 -49.79
CA GLU A 49 12.57 22.54 -48.44
C GLU A 49 11.53 22.10 -47.41
N PHE A 50 11.46 20.79 -47.16
CA PHE A 50 10.90 20.29 -45.91
C PHE A 50 12.08 19.80 -45.07
N GLU A 51 12.53 20.63 -44.13
CA GLU A 51 13.32 20.12 -42.99
C GLU A 51 12.38 19.27 -42.13
N TYR A 52 12.62 17.97 -42.12
CA TYR A 52 12.01 17.08 -41.16
C TYR A 52 12.50 17.48 -39.77
N MET A 53 11.58 17.67 -38.83
CA MET A 53 11.93 17.85 -37.42
C MET A 53 12.56 16.54 -36.93
N GLU A 54 13.88 16.52 -36.74
CA GLU A 54 14.58 15.39 -36.15
C GLU A 54 14.09 15.22 -34.71
N CYS A 55 13.26 14.19 -34.49
CA CYS A 55 12.93 13.75 -33.13
C CYS A 55 14.20 13.20 -32.49
N GLY A 56 14.80 13.97 -31.58
CA GLY A 56 15.90 13.51 -30.74
C GLY A 56 15.52 12.26 -29.92
N PRO A 57 16.52 11.54 -29.37
CA PRO A 57 16.27 10.34 -28.58
C PRO A 57 15.33 10.65 -27.42
N SER A 58 14.40 9.72 -27.15
CA SER A 58 13.45 9.86 -26.04
C SER A 58 14.19 10.17 -24.74
N PRO A 59 13.75 11.14 -23.92
CA PRO A 59 14.40 11.43 -22.66
C PRO A 59 14.44 10.19 -21.76
N PRO A 60 15.47 10.05 -20.89
CA PRO A 60 15.61 8.91 -20.00
C PRO A 60 14.35 8.71 -19.13
N ALA A 61 13.97 7.43 -18.95
CA ALA A 61 12.82 7.02 -18.14
C ALA A 61 12.92 7.45 -16.66
N GLU A 62 14.11 7.85 -16.21
CA GLU A 62 14.41 8.33 -14.86
C GLU A 62 13.83 9.72 -14.54
N SER A 63 13.22 10.39 -15.53
CA SER A 63 12.56 11.70 -15.35
C SER A 63 11.05 11.62 -15.08
N ALA A 64 10.50 10.41 -14.96
CA ALA A 64 9.16 10.20 -14.39
C ALA A 64 9.31 10.21 -12.86
N PRO A 65 8.57 11.05 -12.11
CA PRO A 65 8.56 10.98 -10.66
C PRO A 65 8.19 9.55 -10.25
N SER A 66 9.05 8.87 -9.48
CA SER A 66 8.66 7.64 -8.78
C SER A 66 7.43 8.00 -7.95
N MET A 67 6.31 7.33 -8.19
CA MET A 67 5.08 7.57 -7.44
C MET A 67 5.33 7.45 -5.93
N TYR A 68 6.28 6.63 -5.53
CA TYR A 68 6.68 6.42 -4.13
C TYR A 68 7.50 7.55 -3.51
N ASP A 69 8.15 8.40 -4.31
CA ASP A 69 9.05 9.45 -3.79
C ASP A 69 8.29 10.67 -3.23
N SER A 70 6.98 10.75 -3.47
CA SER A 70 6.12 11.83 -2.96
C SER A 70 5.41 11.49 -1.64
N PHE A 71 5.61 10.29 -1.12
CA PHE A 71 4.92 9.81 0.09
C PHE A 71 5.89 9.84 1.27
N GLU A 72 5.65 10.79 2.18
CA GLU A 72 6.37 10.86 3.45
C GLU A 72 6.16 9.56 4.23
N GLU A 73 7.26 8.98 4.71
CA GLU A 73 7.22 7.86 5.66
C GLU A 73 6.40 8.27 6.88
N PRO A 74 5.39 7.48 7.31
CA PRO A 74 4.68 7.77 8.54
C PRO A 74 5.66 7.68 9.71
N THR A 75 5.97 8.83 10.31
CA THR A 75 6.79 8.95 11.51
C THR A 75 5.98 8.51 12.73
N SER A 76 5.85 7.21 12.91
CA SER A 76 5.21 6.62 14.08
C SER A 76 6.17 6.57 15.27
N GLU A 77 6.30 7.67 16.02
CA GLU A 77 6.81 7.66 17.41
C GLU A 77 5.77 7.00 18.35
N LEU A 78 5.43 5.74 18.10
CA LEU A 78 4.33 5.00 18.76
C LEU A 78 4.79 4.16 19.97
N SER A 79 5.92 4.48 20.60
CA SER A 79 6.38 3.73 21.77
C SER A 79 5.56 4.06 23.03
N VAL A 80 4.90 3.05 23.60
CA VAL A 80 4.32 3.12 24.95
C VAL A 80 5.44 3.53 25.92
N GLN A 81 5.34 4.72 26.51
CA GLN A 81 6.43 5.30 27.30
C GLN A 81 6.52 4.71 28.72
N ILE A 82 5.41 4.18 29.25
CA ILE A 82 5.32 3.59 30.60
C ILE A 82 4.92 2.14 30.48
N CYS A 83 5.83 1.23 30.84
CA CYS A 83 5.59 -0.18 31.05
C CYS A 83 6.36 -0.66 32.29
N ASN A 84 6.20 -1.92 32.69
CA ASN A 84 6.83 -2.47 33.89
C ASN A 84 8.36 -2.31 33.84
N ASP A 85 8.95 -2.63 32.69
CA ASP A 85 10.40 -2.55 32.47
C ASP A 85 10.91 -1.10 32.49
N THR A 86 10.20 -0.15 31.86
CA THR A 86 10.66 1.25 31.84
C THR A 86 10.61 1.89 33.23
N LEU A 87 9.56 1.59 34.02
CA LEU A 87 9.47 2.03 35.42
C LEU A 87 10.60 1.41 36.27
N ARG A 88 10.83 0.10 36.13
CA ARG A 88 11.88 -0.61 36.87
C ARG A 88 13.27 -0.06 36.53
N ILE A 89 13.59 0.08 35.25
CA ILE A 89 14.87 0.61 34.77
C ILE A 89 15.05 2.05 35.25
N SER A 90 14.02 2.89 35.16
CA SER A 90 14.12 4.28 35.57
C SER A 90 14.41 4.45 37.07
N LEU A 91 13.72 3.69 37.94
CA LEU A 91 13.97 3.76 39.38
C LEU A 91 15.38 3.24 39.74
N ILE A 92 15.86 2.18 39.08
CA ILE A 92 17.23 1.67 39.25
C ILE A 92 18.26 2.71 38.80
N ASP A 93 18.04 3.35 37.67
CA ASP A 93 18.94 4.39 37.16
C ASP A 93 18.98 5.61 38.09
N GLN A 94 17.84 6.02 38.63
CA GLN A 94 17.78 7.09 39.63
C GLN A 94 18.53 6.73 40.92
N MET A 95 18.44 5.48 41.38
CA MET A 95 19.21 5.00 42.53
C MET A 95 20.72 5.06 42.26
N LYS A 96 21.16 4.66 41.06
CA LYS A 96 22.55 4.76 40.62
C LYS A 96 23.03 6.20 40.54
N ASN A 97 22.24 7.08 39.94
CA ASN A 97 22.56 8.50 39.78
C ASN A 97 22.66 9.24 41.13
N ALA A 98 21.94 8.77 42.14
CA ALA A 98 22.04 9.26 43.51
C ALA A 98 23.23 8.66 44.30
N ALA A 99 24.09 7.85 43.66
CA ALA A 99 25.11 7.03 44.31
C ALA A 99 24.54 6.15 45.46
N GLY A 100 23.28 5.76 45.34
CA GLY A 100 22.54 4.99 46.33
C GLY A 100 22.78 3.49 46.21
N ARG A 101 22.48 2.76 47.29
CA ARG A 101 22.71 1.31 47.37
C ARG A 101 21.57 0.53 46.73
N ILE A 102 21.80 0.02 45.52
CA ILE A 102 20.83 -0.82 44.77
C ILE A 102 20.38 -2.04 45.57
N ARG A 103 21.25 -2.59 46.43
CA ARG A 103 20.94 -3.74 47.29
C ARG A 103 19.66 -3.54 48.12
N TYR A 104 19.32 -2.29 48.48
CA TYR A 104 18.05 -2.03 49.17
C TYR A 104 16.82 -2.41 48.36
N PHE A 105 16.84 -2.24 47.03
CA PHE A 105 15.75 -2.70 46.17
C PHE A 105 15.66 -4.22 46.14
N GLU A 106 16.80 -4.90 46.08
CA GLU A 106 16.88 -6.36 46.11
C GLU A 106 16.35 -6.91 47.44
N ASP A 107 16.73 -6.29 48.57
CA ASP A 107 16.28 -6.71 49.90
C ASP A 107 14.76 -6.52 50.08
N ILE A 108 14.17 -5.46 49.51
CA ILE A 108 12.72 -5.24 49.52
C ILE A 108 12.01 -6.28 48.65
N GLU A 109 12.56 -6.55 47.46
CA GLU A 109 11.99 -7.48 46.48
C GLU A 109 12.04 -8.94 46.97
N GLN A 110 13.12 -9.33 47.64
CA GLN A 110 13.28 -10.65 48.24
C GLN A 110 12.47 -10.84 49.54
N GLY A 111 11.88 -9.76 50.08
CA GLY A 111 11.12 -9.84 51.33
C GLY A 111 11.98 -9.83 52.60
N ASN A 112 13.27 -9.49 52.51
CA ASN A 112 14.19 -9.42 53.66
C ASN A 112 13.86 -8.24 54.58
N VAL A 113 13.15 -7.22 54.06
CA VAL A 113 12.70 -6.05 54.82
C VAL A 113 11.25 -6.25 55.27
N ILE A 114 11.01 -6.09 56.57
CA ILE A 114 9.68 -6.03 57.19
C ILE A 114 9.48 -4.67 57.86
N ALA A 115 8.23 -4.31 58.19
CA ALA A 115 7.89 -2.99 58.74
C ALA A 115 8.67 -2.64 60.03
N GLU A 116 8.97 -3.63 60.87
CA GLU A 116 9.71 -3.44 62.12
C GLU A 116 11.22 -3.26 61.89
N SER A 117 11.79 -3.92 60.88
CA SER A 117 13.22 -3.86 60.57
C SER A 117 13.59 -2.65 59.71
N THR A 118 12.62 -1.90 59.20
CA THR A 118 12.88 -0.81 58.24
C THR A 118 13.76 0.29 58.87
N LYS A 119 13.58 0.59 60.15
CA LYS A 119 14.37 1.63 60.84
C LYS A 119 15.85 1.24 60.98
N THR A 120 16.14 0.00 61.35
CA THR A 120 17.52 -0.48 61.53
C THR A 120 18.21 -0.72 60.19
N HIS A 121 17.48 -1.26 59.21
CA HIS A 121 18.01 -1.58 57.89
C HIS A 121 18.38 -0.33 57.06
N PHE A 122 17.66 0.78 57.28
CA PHE A 122 17.82 2.04 56.56
C PHE A 122 18.40 3.18 57.41
N GLU A 123 19.00 2.88 58.57
CA GLU A 123 19.55 3.90 59.47
C GLU A 123 20.64 4.76 58.81
N SER A 124 21.52 4.12 58.03
CA SER A 124 22.60 4.79 57.30
C SER A 124 22.22 5.28 55.90
N SER A 125 20.94 5.20 55.53
CA SER A 125 20.47 5.60 54.20
C SER A 125 20.16 7.10 54.12
N SER A 126 20.48 7.68 52.97
CA SER A 126 20.16 9.05 52.62
C SER A 126 18.65 9.25 52.41
N LYS A 127 18.20 10.50 52.47
CA LYS A 127 16.78 10.83 52.24
C LYS A 127 16.29 10.42 50.85
N ILE A 128 17.15 10.56 49.83
CA ILE A 128 16.83 10.16 48.45
C ILE A 128 16.69 8.63 48.33
N GLU A 129 17.55 7.84 48.99
CA GLU A 129 17.43 6.38 49.01
C GLU A 129 16.12 5.94 49.68
N LYS A 130 15.74 6.56 50.80
CA LYS A 130 14.46 6.29 51.48
C LYS A 130 13.26 6.60 50.59
N ASN A 131 13.30 7.74 49.90
CA ASN A 131 12.26 8.15 48.95
C ASN A 131 12.15 7.19 47.76
N LEU A 132 13.28 6.77 47.18
CA LEU A 132 13.29 5.80 46.09
C LEU A 132 12.82 4.41 46.55
N CYS A 133 13.20 3.96 47.74
CA CYS A 133 12.71 2.72 48.33
C CYS A 133 11.21 2.77 48.64
N PHE A 134 10.70 3.94 49.04
CA PHE A 134 9.27 4.18 49.20
C PHE A 134 8.52 4.00 47.87
N LEU A 135 8.99 4.61 46.78
CA LEU A 135 8.43 4.39 45.44
C LEU A 135 8.51 2.92 45.01
N TRP A 136 9.66 2.28 45.22
CA TRP A 136 9.89 0.86 44.89
C TRP A 136 8.93 -0.07 45.64
N SER A 137 8.68 0.20 46.93
CA SER A 137 7.71 -0.56 47.73
C SER A 137 6.28 -0.43 47.20
N ALA A 138 5.88 0.76 46.74
CA ALA A 138 4.58 0.97 46.11
C ALA A 138 4.45 0.20 44.78
N PHE A 139 5.50 0.21 43.96
CA PHE A 139 5.57 -0.54 42.69
C PHE A 139 5.47 -2.05 42.90
N LEU A 140 6.13 -2.59 43.92
CA LEU A 140 6.10 -4.01 44.28
C LEU A 140 4.86 -4.42 45.09
N LYS A 141 3.87 -3.54 45.27
CA LYS A 141 2.65 -3.79 46.05
C LYS A 141 2.91 -4.09 47.54
N ARG A 142 4.06 -3.69 48.07
CA ARG A 142 4.48 -3.81 49.48
C ARG A 142 3.92 -2.67 50.32
N TRP A 143 2.58 -2.60 50.40
CA TRP A 143 1.86 -1.56 51.14
C TRP A 143 2.18 -1.56 52.65
N ASP A 144 2.62 -2.71 53.19
CA ASP A 144 3.06 -2.92 54.56
C ASP A 144 4.26 -2.05 54.95
N LEU A 145 5.14 -1.73 53.98
CA LEU A 145 6.34 -0.93 54.22
C LEU A 145 6.10 0.58 54.06
N LEU A 146 4.98 1.01 53.46
CA LEU A 146 4.76 2.43 53.17
C LEU A 146 4.75 3.28 54.44
N GLN A 147 4.12 2.81 55.51
CA GLN A 147 4.09 3.52 56.78
C GLN A 147 5.49 3.60 57.41
N SER A 148 6.23 2.48 57.42
CA SER A 148 7.55 2.44 58.04
C SER A 148 8.55 3.32 57.28
N PHE A 149 8.45 3.42 55.96
CA PHE A 149 9.25 4.36 55.16
C PHE A 149 8.94 5.84 55.50
N LEU A 150 7.67 6.19 55.70
CA LEU A 150 7.28 7.54 56.14
C LEU A 150 7.85 7.85 57.54
N ASP A 151 7.80 6.88 58.46
CA ASP A 151 8.31 7.05 59.84
C ASP A 151 9.84 7.27 59.88
N ILE A 152 10.60 6.69 58.94
CA ILE A 152 12.05 6.91 58.83
C ILE A 152 12.42 8.16 58.02
N GLY A 153 11.44 8.94 57.57
CA GLY A 153 11.61 10.25 56.95
C GLY A 153 11.45 10.30 55.42
N ALA A 154 10.80 9.30 54.80
CA ALA A 154 10.40 9.41 53.40
C ALA A 154 9.29 10.45 53.21
N GLU A 155 9.27 11.11 52.06
CA GLU A 155 8.28 12.13 51.73
C GLU A 155 7.06 11.53 51.01
N LEU A 156 5.86 11.80 51.53
CA LEU A 156 4.61 11.27 50.98
C LEU A 156 4.38 11.67 49.52
N ASN A 157 4.63 12.94 49.19
CA ASN A 157 4.43 13.50 47.85
C ASN A 157 5.69 13.47 46.98
N PHE A 158 6.68 12.63 47.35
CA PHE A 158 7.86 12.44 46.51
C PHE A 158 7.47 11.88 45.15
N TYR A 159 8.06 12.43 44.09
CA TYR A 159 7.95 11.93 42.74
C TYR A 159 9.34 11.80 42.11
N ASP A 160 9.44 10.85 41.20
CA ASP A 160 10.66 10.52 40.47
C ASP A 160 10.99 11.55 39.36
N GLN A 161 12.07 11.34 38.61
CA GLN A 161 12.43 12.23 37.50
C GLN A 161 11.37 12.31 36.38
N ASN A 162 10.45 11.35 36.27
CA ASN A 162 9.36 11.35 35.31
C ASN A 162 8.06 11.93 35.88
N GLY A 163 8.04 12.33 37.15
CA GLY A 163 6.84 12.83 37.83
C GLY A 163 5.95 11.72 38.40
N ILE A 164 6.46 10.52 38.58
CA ILE A 164 5.73 9.35 39.08
C ILE A 164 5.85 9.29 40.60
N THR A 165 4.72 9.36 41.31
CA THR A 165 4.64 9.19 42.77
C THR A 165 4.30 7.75 43.16
N ALA A 166 4.33 7.44 44.47
CA ALA A 166 3.86 6.16 45.00
C ALA A 166 2.38 5.87 44.62
N LEU A 167 1.54 6.92 44.51
CA LEU A 167 0.14 6.78 44.09
C LEU A 167 0.04 6.37 42.61
N HIS A 168 0.89 6.94 41.74
CA HIS A 168 0.98 6.52 40.34
C HIS A 168 1.40 5.06 40.19
N LEU A 169 2.40 4.62 40.97
CA LEU A 169 2.88 3.23 40.95
C LEU A 169 1.85 2.26 41.53
N GLY A 170 1.13 2.66 42.59
CA GLY A 170 0.00 1.91 43.13
C GLY A 170 -1.12 1.74 42.11
N ALA A 171 -1.38 2.76 41.31
CA ALA A 171 -2.38 2.74 40.24
C ALA A 171 -1.95 1.82 39.09
N PHE A 172 -0.70 1.92 38.63
CA PHE A 172 -0.13 1.06 37.58
C PHE A 172 -0.06 -0.42 37.99
N SER A 173 0.25 -0.70 39.27
CA SER A 173 0.40 -2.06 39.78
C SER A 173 -0.93 -2.71 40.21
N ASN A 174 -2.05 -2.02 40.05
CA ASN A 174 -3.37 -2.45 40.51
C ASN A 174 -3.43 -2.79 42.01
N CYS A 175 -2.71 -2.05 42.87
CA CYS A 175 -2.65 -2.32 44.31
C CYS A 175 -3.62 -1.44 45.10
N LEU A 176 -4.85 -1.92 45.31
CA LEU A 176 -5.88 -1.20 46.07
C LEU A 176 -5.45 -0.85 47.50
N SER A 177 -4.69 -1.71 48.18
CA SER A 177 -4.21 -1.44 49.54
C SER A 177 -3.23 -0.26 49.57
N THR A 178 -2.32 -0.17 48.59
CA THR A 178 -1.43 0.98 48.41
C THR A 178 -2.25 2.24 48.14
N LEU A 179 -3.19 2.19 47.19
CA LEU A 179 -4.04 3.33 46.86
C LEU A 179 -4.85 3.82 48.07
N SER A 180 -5.50 2.90 48.80
CA SER A 180 -6.29 3.22 49.98
C SER A 180 -5.44 3.83 51.10
N CYS A 181 -4.24 3.30 51.34
CA CYS A 181 -3.31 3.85 52.32
C CYS A 181 -2.87 5.28 51.96
N LEU A 182 -2.49 5.50 50.71
CA LEU A 182 -1.97 6.78 50.23
C LEU A 182 -3.06 7.86 50.11
N VAL A 183 -4.24 7.53 49.59
CA VAL A 183 -5.39 8.45 49.54
C VAL A 183 -5.89 8.77 50.95
N GLY A 184 -5.92 7.78 51.85
CA GLY A 184 -6.26 8.00 53.27
C GLY A 184 -5.29 8.94 54.00
N LYS A 185 -4.06 9.10 53.49
CA LYS A 185 -3.06 10.06 53.98
C LYS A 185 -3.16 11.45 53.32
N GLY A 186 -4.15 11.66 52.46
CA GLY A 186 -4.42 12.96 51.82
C GLY A 186 -3.67 13.20 50.52
N MET A 187 -3.15 12.16 49.85
CA MET A 187 -2.59 12.34 48.50
C MET A 187 -3.68 12.73 47.49
N ASN A 188 -3.40 13.75 46.68
CA ASN A 188 -4.32 14.19 45.63
C ASN A 188 -4.37 13.17 44.47
N VAL A 189 -5.55 12.62 44.20
CA VAL A 189 -5.80 11.64 43.13
C VAL A 189 -5.61 12.21 41.71
N ASN A 190 -5.66 13.54 41.56
CA ASN A 190 -5.45 14.26 40.31
C ASN A 190 -4.05 14.90 40.23
N PHE A 191 -3.10 14.49 41.07
CA PHE A 191 -1.77 15.07 41.08
C PHE A 191 -1.00 14.75 39.79
N GLN A 192 -0.62 15.77 39.03
CA GLN A 192 0.10 15.66 37.76
C GLN A 192 1.35 16.57 37.79
N PRO A 193 2.46 16.12 38.41
CA PRO A 193 3.64 16.97 38.57
C PRO A 193 4.39 17.20 37.24
N LYS A 194 4.31 16.23 36.33
CA LYS A 194 4.85 16.33 34.97
C LYS A 194 3.77 15.92 33.97
N CYS A 195 3.87 14.71 33.41
CA CYS A 195 3.07 14.31 32.25
C CYS A 195 1.73 13.65 32.63
N TYR A 196 1.73 12.80 33.65
CA TYR A 196 0.63 11.85 33.90
C TYR A 196 -0.04 12.08 35.26
N THR A 197 -1.32 11.73 35.35
CA THR A 197 -2.04 11.56 36.63
C THR A 197 -2.00 10.09 37.06
N PRO A 198 -2.35 9.75 38.32
CA PRO A 198 -2.52 8.36 38.74
C PRO A 198 -3.49 7.58 37.86
N LEU A 199 -4.54 8.23 37.34
CA LEU A 199 -5.52 7.59 36.46
C LEU A 199 -4.91 7.21 35.09
N HIS A 200 -4.02 8.03 34.54
CA HIS A 200 -3.25 7.66 33.34
C HIS A 200 -2.34 6.44 33.60
N CYS A 201 -1.71 6.37 34.78
CA CYS A 201 -0.91 5.20 35.17
C CYS A 201 -1.75 3.93 35.35
N ALA A 202 -2.99 4.04 35.83
CA ALA A 202 -3.93 2.91 35.84
C ALA A 202 -4.26 2.43 34.41
N ALA A 203 -4.35 3.35 33.44
CA ALA A 203 -4.51 3.00 32.03
C ALA A 203 -3.29 2.23 31.49
N PHE A 204 -2.06 2.72 31.73
CA PHE A 204 -0.84 2.02 31.29
C PHE A 204 -0.66 0.63 31.91
N GLY A 205 -1.16 0.44 33.13
CA GLY A 205 -1.13 -0.86 33.83
C GLY A 205 -2.34 -1.77 33.55
N ASN A 206 -3.27 -1.37 32.68
CA ASN A 206 -4.60 -1.99 32.51
C ASN A 206 -5.25 -2.39 33.84
N SER A 207 -5.18 -1.49 34.82
CA SER A 207 -5.56 -1.72 36.22
C SER A 207 -6.97 -1.21 36.49
N ALA A 208 -7.96 -2.02 36.12
CA ALA A 208 -9.38 -1.67 36.17
C ALA A 208 -9.89 -1.33 37.58
N GLU A 209 -9.50 -2.11 38.59
CA GLU A 209 -9.90 -1.88 39.98
C GLU A 209 -9.29 -0.59 40.53
N ALA A 210 -8.00 -0.35 40.25
CA ALA A 210 -7.35 0.90 40.59
C ALA A 210 -8.01 2.10 39.92
N ALA A 211 -8.37 2.00 38.64
CA ALA A 211 -9.10 3.04 37.92
C ALA A 211 -10.44 3.37 38.59
N LYS A 212 -11.27 2.36 38.88
CA LYS A 212 -12.53 2.54 39.61
C LYS A 212 -12.33 3.16 40.99
N PHE A 213 -11.32 2.70 41.73
CA PHE A 213 -11.01 3.25 43.04
C PHE A 213 -10.66 4.75 42.94
N LEU A 214 -9.81 5.13 41.99
CA LEU A 214 -9.41 6.53 41.80
C LEU A 214 -10.60 7.41 41.41
N ILE A 215 -11.45 6.96 40.48
CA ILE A 215 -12.64 7.69 40.04
C ILE A 215 -13.62 7.89 41.22
N ASN A 216 -13.87 6.84 42.00
CA ASN A 216 -14.70 6.92 43.21
C ASN A 216 -14.13 7.88 44.28
N ASN A 217 -12.82 8.17 44.24
CA ASN A 217 -12.16 9.13 45.13
C ASN A 217 -11.93 10.51 44.46
N GLY A 218 -12.61 10.79 43.34
CA GLY A 218 -12.63 12.11 42.70
C GLY A 218 -11.60 12.32 41.57
N ALA A 219 -11.07 11.25 40.98
CA ALA A 219 -10.21 11.38 39.81
C ALA A 219 -11.03 11.81 38.56
N HIS A 220 -10.53 12.79 37.82
CA HIS A 220 -11.21 13.32 36.64
C HIS A 220 -10.74 12.62 35.35
N THR A 221 -11.68 12.20 34.50
CA THR A 221 -11.41 11.57 33.20
C THR A 221 -11.04 12.57 32.09
N SER A 222 -11.25 13.86 32.32
CA SER A 222 -11.03 14.94 31.36
C SER A 222 -9.63 15.56 31.41
N ILE A 223 -8.76 15.10 32.32
CA ILE A 223 -7.39 15.62 32.42
C ILE A 223 -6.56 14.99 31.31
N ASP A 224 -5.99 15.83 30.43
CA ASP A 224 -5.08 15.41 29.38
C ASP A 224 -3.63 15.33 29.91
N THR A 225 -2.76 14.65 29.15
CA THR A 225 -1.33 14.60 29.46
C THR A 225 -0.69 15.97 29.25
N ASN A 226 0.25 16.33 30.13
CA ASN A 226 0.98 17.61 30.05
C ASN A 226 2.38 17.38 29.51
N LYS A 227 2.45 16.95 28.25
CA LYS A 227 3.71 16.77 27.52
C LYS A 227 3.85 17.88 26.48
N PRO A 228 5.01 18.58 26.42
CA PRO A 228 5.21 19.63 25.44
C PRO A 228 5.03 19.07 24.03
N ASN A 229 4.16 19.72 23.24
CA ASN A 229 3.81 19.40 21.85
C ASN A 229 3.12 18.04 21.61
N CYS A 230 2.66 17.34 22.65
CA CYS A 230 2.02 16.02 22.52
C CYS A 230 1.01 15.79 23.64
N GLU A 231 -0.05 16.59 23.66
CA GLU A 231 -1.17 16.43 24.59
C GLU A 231 -2.05 15.25 24.12
N GLU A 232 -2.21 14.26 24.98
CA GLU A 232 -3.01 13.05 24.75
C GLU A 232 -4.13 12.99 25.79
N SER A 233 -5.30 12.45 25.41
CA SER A 233 -6.37 12.20 26.40
C SER A 233 -6.14 10.89 27.13
N LEU A 234 -6.84 10.71 28.26
CA LEU A 234 -6.87 9.45 29.00
C LEU A 234 -7.21 8.26 28.09
N LEU A 235 -8.13 8.43 27.14
CA LEU A 235 -8.49 7.41 26.16
C LEU A 235 -7.35 7.08 25.19
N HIS A 236 -6.55 8.07 24.77
CA HIS A 236 -5.36 7.81 23.94
C HIS A 236 -4.35 6.94 24.69
N CYS A 237 -4.07 7.26 25.96
CA CYS A 237 -3.14 6.47 26.77
C CYS A 237 -3.66 5.03 26.97
N ALA A 238 -4.95 4.84 27.20
CA ALA A 238 -5.57 3.53 27.32
C ALA A 238 -5.47 2.72 26.01
N VAL A 239 -5.73 3.34 24.86
CA VAL A 239 -5.58 2.69 23.54
C VAL A 239 -4.13 2.32 23.26
N ARG A 240 -3.17 3.20 23.55
CA ARG A 240 -1.74 2.95 23.32
C ARG A 240 -1.23 1.78 24.16
N ALA A 241 -1.72 1.66 25.40
CA ALA A 241 -1.44 0.53 26.28
C ALA A 241 -2.28 -0.72 26.00
N ASN A 242 -3.20 -0.68 25.03
CA ASN A 242 -4.21 -1.70 24.76
C ASN A 242 -4.98 -2.13 26.03
N ALA A 243 -5.31 -1.16 26.88
CA ALA A 243 -5.94 -1.35 28.19
C ALA A 243 -7.47 -1.33 28.07
N LEU A 244 -8.02 -2.42 27.50
CA LEU A 244 -9.45 -2.52 27.17
C LEU A 244 -10.38 -2.33 28.36
N GLU A 245 -10.05 -2.89 29.53
CA GLU A 245 -10.91 -2.81 30.71
C GLU A 245 -10.96 -1.39 31.26
N CYS A 246 -9.80 -0.74 31.37
CA CYS A 246 -9.72 0.67 31.75
C CYS A 246 -10.46 1.56 30.73
N LEU A 247 -10.28 1.29 29.44
CA LEU A 247 -10.95 2.04 28.37
C LEU A 247 -12.47 2.01 28.50
N GLN A 248 -13.05 0.82 28.76
CA GLN A 248 -14.49 0.67 28.97
C GLN A 248 -14.96 1.47 30.19
N ILE A 249 -14.25 1.38 31.32
CA ILE A 249 -14.56 2.15 32.53
C ILE A 249 -14.53 3.66 32.23
N PHE A 250 -13.53 4.14 31.51
CA PHE A 250 -13.42 5.58 31.21
C PHE A 250 -14.57 6.07 30.31
N ILE A 251 -14.99 5.25 29.34
CA ILE A 251 -16.15 5.55 28.48
C ILE A 251 -17.44 5.58 29.32
N ASP A 252 -17.64 4.60 30.20
CA ASP A 252 -18.82 4.51 31.07
C ASP A 252 -18.91 5.71 32.03
N GLU A 253 -17.76 6.22 32.47
CA GLU A 253 -17.61 7.41 33.32
C GLU A 253 -17.61 8.74 32.52
N GLY A 254 -18.01 8.69 31.24
CA GLY A 254 -18.30 9.87 30.43
C GLY A 254 -17.10 10.52 29.74
N ALA A 255 -15.98 9.79 29.55
CA ALA A 255 -14.88 10.30 28.74
C ALA A 255 -15.32 10.52 27.28
N ASP A 256 -15.06 11.72 26.75
CA ASP A 256 -15.44 12.08 25.38
C ASP A 256 -14.57 11.37 24.34
N VAL A 257 -15.17 10.44 23.61
CA VAL A 257 -14.53 9.65 22.53
C VAL A 257 -14.21 10.46 21.28
N ASN A 258 -14.90 11.59 21.07
CA ASN A 258 -14.72 12.45 19.91
C ASN A 258 -13.73 13.60 20.17
N SER A 259 -13.23 13.73 21.40
CA SER A 259 -12.31 14.81 21.79
C SER A 259 -11.04 14.79 20.92
N LEU A 260 -10.88 15.84 20.13
CA LEU A 260 -9.70 16.06 19.30
C LEU A 260 -8.58 16.68 20.14
N LYS A 261 -7.38 16.13 19.99
CA LYS A 261 -6.14 16.67 20.60
C LYS A 261 -5.47 17.67 19.64
N PRO A 262 -4.42 18.40 20.08
CA PRO A 262 -3.74 19.39 19.23
C PRO A 262 -3.19 18.83 17.91
N ASN A 263 -2.87 17.53 17.88
CA ASN A 263 -2.47 16.81 16.67
C ASN A 263 -3.68 16.46 15.74
N GLY A 264 -4.88 16.91 16.08
CA GLY A 264 -6.12 16.64 15.36
C GLY A 264 -6.63 15.20 15.48
N THR A 265 -6.07 14.35 16.33
CA THR A 265 -6.52 12.96 16.50
C THR A 265 -7.43 12.80 17.71
N ASN A 266 -8.34 11.81 17.65
CA ASN A 266 -9.03 11.27 18.82
C ASN A 266 -8.59 9.81 19.06
N ALA A 267 -9.12 9.19 20.12
CA ALA A 267 -8.79 7.80 20.45
C ALA A 267 -9.21 6.80 19.36
N ILE A 268 -10.28 7.08 18.60
CA ILE A 268 -10.75 6.25 17.48
C ILE A 268 -9.68 6.22 16.38
N HIS A 269 -9.12 7.38 16.01
CA HIS A 269 -8.02 7.46 15.05
C HIS A 269 -6.81 6.63 15.52
N LEU A 270 -6.38 6.82 16.77
CA LEU A 270 -5.23 6.09 17.30
C LEU A 270 -5.47 4.58 17.33
N SER A 271 -6.69 4.12 17.66
CA SER A 271 -7.01 2.69 17.69
C SER A 271 -7.02 2.06 16.29
N ALA A 272 -7.43 2.81 15.27
CA ALA A 272 -7.40 2.38 13.87
C ALA A 272 -5.97 2.33 13.31
N ASP A 273 -5.15 3.32 13.65
CA ASP A 273 -3.72 3.41 13.30
C ASP A 273 -2.92 2.25 13.92
N LEU A 274 -3.12 1.98 15.21
CA LEU A 274 -2.44 0.89 15.91
C LEU A 274 -2.99 -0.51 15.59
N GLY A 275 -4.13 -0.61 14.89
CA GLY A 275 -4.80 -1.89 14.63
C GLY A 275 -5.45 -2.54 15.86
N ASN A 276 -5.70 -1.77 16.93
CA ASN A 276 -6.28 -2.28 18.18
C ASN A 276 -7.81 -2.43 18.04
N ALA A 277 -8.25 -3.47 17.31
CA ALA A 277 -9.65 -3.72 16.96
C ALA A 277 -10.60 -3.78 18.18
N GLN A 278 -10.18 -4.38 19.29
CA GLN A 278 -10.99 -4.47 20.51
C GLN A 278 -11.21 -3.09 21.16
N CYS A 279 -10.16 -2.27 21.23
CA CYS A 279 -10.27 -0.90 21.74
C CYS A 279 -11.14 -0.04 20.82
N LEU A 280 -10.97 -0.18 19.50
CA LEU A 280 -11.78 0.49 18.49
C LEU A 280 -13.26 0.10 18.62
N GLU A 281 -13.56 -1.18 18.79
CA GLU A 281 -14.94 -1.66 18.98
C GLU A 281 -15.59 -1.06 20.24
N ALA A 282 -14.84 -0.99 21.35
CA ALA A 282 -15.32 -0.37 22.58
C ALA A 282 -15.62 1.12 22.40
N LEU A 283 -14.72 1.86 21.73
CA LEU A 283 -14.91 3.29 21.42
C LEU A 283 -16.13 3.52 20.52
N LEU A 284 -16.31 2.71 19.47
CA LEU A 284 -17.44 2.82 18.53
C LEU A 284 -18.77 2.30 19.10
N LYS A 285 -18.78 1.65 20.27
CA LYS A 285 -19.99 1.33 21.03
C LYS A 285 -20.43 2.49 21.94
N ALA A 286 -19.54 3.44 22.22
CA ALA A 286 -19.86 4.58 23.07
C ALA A 286 -20.99 5.45 22.47
N PRO A 287 -21.88 5.99 23.31
CA PRO A 287 -22.96 6.86 22.84
C PRO A 287 -22.38 8.13 22.21
N GLY A 288 -22.79 8.43 20.97
CA GLY A 288 -22.35 9.61 20.24
C GLY A 288 -21.00 9.48 19.54
N ALA A 289 -20.35 8.31 19.55
CA ALA A 289 -19.14 8.07 18.77
C ALA A 289 -19.38 8.32 17.27
N ASP A 290 -18.54 9.15 16.65
CA ASP A 290 -18.59 9.43 15.22
C ASP A 290 -17.36 8.81 14.53
N PRO A 291 -17.53 7.79 13.65
CA PRO A 291 -16.41 7.18 12.93
C PRO A 291 -15.86 8.08 11.80
N ASN A 292 -16.56 9.15 11.45
CA ASN A 292 -16.23 10.04 10.33
C ASN A 292 -15.53 11.33 10.74
N VAL A 293 -15.15 11.46 12.01
CA VAL A 293 -14.30 12.57 12.46
C VAL A 293 -13.03 12.59 11.61
N ARG A 294 -12.69 13.78 11.10
CA ARG A 294 -11.49 14.01 10.28
C ARG A 294 -10.43 14.66 11.14
N ILE A 295 -9.18 14.28 10.91
CA ILE A 295 -8.03 14.95 11.52
C ILE A 295 -7.99 16.40 11.01
N CYS A 296 -8.09 17.36 11.92
CA CYS A 296 -8.22 18.78 11.59
C CYS A 296 -6.86 19.49 11.45
N ILE A 297 -5.85 18.83 10.86
CA ILE A 297 -4.57 19.47 10.51
C ILE A 297 -4.47 19.57 9.00
N ARG A 298 -4.13 20.77 8.50
CA ARG A 298 -4.09 21.09 7.07
C ARG A 298 -3.28 20.10 6.22
N GLU A 299 -2.28 19.45 6.81
CA GLU A 299 -1.36 18.53 6.12
C GLU A 299 -1.69 17.05 6.33
N LYS A 300 -2.72 16.70 7.13
CA LYS A 300 -3.04 15.30 7.48
C LYS A 300 -4.55 15.06 7.62
N GLU A 301 -5.36 15.68 6.78
CA GLU A 301 -6.82 15.49 6.82
C GLU A 301 -7.19 14.04 6.49
N SER A 302 -7.35 13.16 7.49
CA SER A 302 -7.65 11.73 7.34
C SER A 302 -8.72 11.30 8.36
N THR A 303 -9.48 10.24 8.07
CA THR A 303 -10.41 9.62 9.05
C THR A 303 -9.79 8.35 9.63
N ALA A 304 -10.38 7.81 10.69
CA ALA A 304 -9.99 6.49 11.22
C ALA A 304 -10.01 5.39 10.15
N LEU A 305 -10.95 5.43 9.20
CA LEU A 305 -11.01 4.46 8.09
C LEU A 305 -9.83 4.60 7.13
N HIS A 306 -9.33 5.83 6.91
CA HIS A 306 -8.11 6.03 6.13
C HIS A 306 -6.90 5.42 6.82
N LEU A 307 -6.73 5.65 8.12
CA LEU A 307 -5.60 5.12 8.90
C LEU A 307 -5.63 3.58 8.95
N ALA A 308 -6.78 2.97 9.23
CA ALA A 308 -6.92 1.51 9.23
C ALA A 308 -6.64 0.90 7.84
N ALA A 309 -7.05 1.57 6.76
CA ALA A 309 -6.76 1.12 5.41
C ALA A 309 -5.29 1.27 5.03
N ASP A 310 -4.63 2.34 5.50
CA ASP A 310 -3.20 2.57 5.28
C ASP A 310 -2.36 1.50 6.00
N GLU A 311 -2.69 1.17 7.24
CA GLU A 311 -1.96 0.13 7.98
C GLU A 311 -2.38 -1.30 7.59
N GLY A 312 -3.37 -1.45 6.70
CA GLY A 312 -3.86 -2.76 6.25
C GLY A 312 -4.65 -3.53 7.32
N ASN A 313 -5.17 -2.84 8.33
CA ASN A 313 -5.89 -3.42 9.47
C ASN A 313 -7.34 -3.78 9.11
N VAL A 314 -7.53 -4.96 8.51
CA VAL A 314 -8.82 -5.46 7.97
C VAL A 314 -9.93 -5.50 9.02
N GLU A 315 -9.64 -5.96 10.23
CA GLU A 315 -10.62 -6.01 11.33
C GLU A 315 -11.13 -4.60 11.68
N CYS A 316 -10.21 -3.62 11.75
CA CYS A 316 -10.56 -2.24 12.04
C CYS A 316 -11.39 -1.62 10.90
N VAL A 317 -11.03 -1.89 9.64
CA VAL A 317 -11.80 -1.47 8.46
C VAL A 317 -13.24 -2.01 8.55
N ASN A 318 -13.40 -3.31 8.80
CA ASN A 318 -14.73 -3.92 8.90
C ASN A 318 -15.55 -3.34 10.05
N LEU A 319 -14.96 -3.15 11.23
CA LEU A 319 -15.62 -2.53 12.38
C LEU A 319 -16.10 -1.10 12.07
N LEU A 320 -15.24 -0.29 11.45
CA LEU A 320 -15.57 1.09 11.08
C LEU A 320 -16.72 1.13 10.06
N LEU A 321 -16.69 0.27 9.04
CA LEU A 321 -17.74 0.19 8.02
C LEU A 321 -19.09 -0.22 8.62
N VAL A 322 -19.10 -1.25 9.49
CA VAL A 322 -20.31 -1.68 10.22
C VAL A 322 -20.90 -0.55 11.07
N LYS A 323 -20.05 0.35 11.56
CA LYS A 323 -20.42 1.49 12.40
C LYS A 323 -20.74 2.75 11.62
N GLY A 324 -20.78 2.69 10.29
CA GLY A 324 -21.20 3.80 9.42
C GLY A 324 -20.08 4.75 9.00
N ALA A 325 -18.83 4.29 8.98
CA ALA A 325 -17.75 5.04 8.34
C ALA A 325 -17.99 5.18 6.83
N ASP A 326 -17.81 6.39 6.30
CA ASP A 326 -17.99 6.71 4.89
C ASP A 326 -16.67 6.49 4.12
N ALA A 327 -16.63 5.44 3.31
CA ALA A 327 -15.50 5.09 2.47
C ALA A 327 -15.26 6.08 1.30
N LYS A 328 -16.18 7.01 1.04
CA LYS A 328 -16.09 8.01 -0.04
C LYS A 328 -15.36 9.28 0.36
N LEU A 329 -15.16 9.49 1.67
CA LEU A 329 -14.39 10.62 2.16
C LEU A 329 -12.99 10.59 1.59
N LYS A 330 -12.48 11.77 1.24
CA LYS A 330 -11.14 11.96 0.71
C LYS A 330 -10.25 12.58 1.77
N ASN A 331 -8.97 12.23 1.76
CA ASN A 331 -7.97 12.84 2.62
C ASN A 331 -7.39 14.13 2.00
N HIS A 332 -6.40 14.75 2.65
CA HIS A 332 -5.76 15.99 2.16
C HIS A 332 -5.05 15.87 0.78
N ARG A 333 -4.80 14.65 0.29
CA ARG A 333 -4.26 14.36 -1.06
C ARG A 333 -5.34 13.93 -2.05
N GLY A 334 -6.59 13.88 -1.61
CA GLY A 334 -7.71 13.37 -2.41
C GLY A 334 -7.88 11.85 -2.32
N PHE A 335 -7.05 11.13 -1.56
CA PHE A 335 -7.17 9.67 -1.44
C PHE A 335 -8.39 9.28 -0.63
N THR A 336 -9.13 8.29 -1.13
CA THR A 336 -10.13 7.55 -0.35
C THR A 336 -9.45 6.39 0.40
N ALA A 337 -10.16 5.78 1.36
CA ALA A 337 -9.67 4.57 2.03
C ALA A 337 -9.27 3.45 1.06
N LEU A 338 -9.98 3.33 -0.08
CA LEU A 338 -9.68 2.33 -1.12
C LEU A 338 -8.34 2.59 -1.82
N HIS A 339 -7.94 3.85 -2.00
CA HIS A 339 -6.60 4.17 -2.52
C HIS A 339 -5.50 3.71 -1.57
N LEU A 340 -5.69 3.93 -0.26
CA LEU A 340 -4.70 3.58 0.77
C LEU A 340 -4.58 2.05 0.90
N ALA A 341 -5.70 1.33 0.96
CA ALA A 341 -5.70 -0.14 1.00
C ALA A 341 -5.07 -0.77 -0.26
N ALA A 342 -5.32 -0.18 -1.44
CA ALA A 342 -4.69 -0.62 -2.68
C ALA A 342 -3.17 -0.40 -2.65
N ARG A 343 -2.71 0.77 -2.16
CA ARG A 343 -1.29 1.09 -2.02
C ARG A 343 -0.55 0.15 -1.07
N THR A 344 -1.16 -0.18 0.05
CA THR A 344 -0.54 -1.05 1.08
C THR A 344 -0.67 -2.52 0.76
N SER A 345 -1.28 -2.83 -0.39
CA SER A 345 -1.40 -4.16 -0.93
C SER A 345 -2.18 -5.13 -0.02
N SER A 346 -3.14 -4.60 0.73
CA SER A 346 -4.05 -5.37 1.57
C SER A 346 -5.31 -5.74 0.80
N LEU A 347 -5.28 -6.93 0.18
CA LEU A 347 -6.40 -7.47 -0.62
C LEU A 347 -7.70 -7.54 0.19
N GLU A 348 -7.63 -8.02 1.43
CA GLU A 348 -8.80 -8.16 2.30
C GLU A 348 -9.43 -6.82 2.67
N CYS A 349 -8.63 -5.76 2.87
CA CYS A 349 -9.13 -4.40 3.05
C CYS A 349 -9.84 -3.90 1.79
N VAL A 350 -9.25 -4.14 0.61
CA VAL A 350 -9.84 -3.78 -0.70
C VAL A 350 -11.19 -4.47 -0.88
N GLU A 351 -11.25 -5.79 -0.65
CA GLU A 351 -12.51 -6.53 -0.73
C GLU A 351 -13.56 -6.00 0.25
N SER A 352 -13.16 -5.72 1.48
CA SER A 352 -14.05 -5.20 2.54
C SER A 352 -14.62 -3.82 2.17
N LEU A 353 -13.77 -2.91 1.67
CA LEU A 353 -14.18 -1.57 1.25
C LEU A 353 -15.14 -1.60 0.05
N LEU A 354 -14.90 -2.49 -0.92
CA LEU A 354 -15.77 -2.67 -2.09
C LEU A 354 -17.11 -3.32 -1.72
N ARG A 355 -17.09 -4.42 -0.96
CA ARG A 355 -18.28 -5.19 -0.60
C ARG A 355 -19.14 -4.48 0.44
N ASN A 356 -18.52 -4.00 1.52
CA ASN A 356 -19.23 -3.49 2.70
C ASN A 356 -19.27 -1.97 2.75
N GLY A 357 -18.28 -1.29 2.17
CA GLY A 357 -18.16 0.18 2.22
C GLY A 357 -18.74 0.92 1.03
N ASN A 358 -19.25 0.20 0.02
CA ASN A 358 -19.70 0.79 -1.26
C ASN A 358 -18.68 1.78 -1.84
N ALA A 359 -17.39 1.48 -1.69
CA ALA A 359 -16.31 2.30 -2.21
C ALA A 359 -16.35 2.30 -3.76
N ASP A 360 -16.10 3.46 -4.36
CA ASP A 360 -16.04 3.59 -5.81
C ASP A 360 -14.64 3.17 -6.32
N PRO A 361 -14.54 2.08 -7.12
CA PRO A 361 -13.26 1.63 -7.69
C PRO A 361 -12.67 2.62 -8.71
N ASN A 362 -13.44 3.62 -9.14
CA ASN A 362 -13.02 4.68 -10.05
C ASN A 362 -12.90 6.05 -9.36
N ALA A 363 -12.95 6.10 -8.03
CA ALA A 363 -12.73 7.36 -7.30
C ALA A 363 -11.39 7.99 -7.70
N GLU A 364 -11.38 9.29 -7.98
CA GLU A 364 -10.15 10.01 -8.35
C GLU A 364 -9.56 10.75 -7.16
N ASP A 365 -8.24 10.70 -6.99
CA ASP A 365 -7.50 11.62 -6.10
C ASP A 365 -7.32 13.02 -6.74
N PHE A 366 -6.50 13.90 -6.13
CA PHE A 366 -6.25 15.23 -6.70
C PHE A 366 -5.33 15.22 -7.93
N ASP A 367 -4.63 14.12 -8.19
CA ASP A 367 -3.82 13.86 -9.38
C ASP A 367 -4.59 13.05 -10.45
N HIS A 368 -5.93 12.94 -10.35
CA HIS A 368 -6.78 12.10 -11.21
C HIS A 368 -6.35 10.62 -11.27
N ARG A 369 -5.67 10.14 -10.23
CA ARG A 369 -5.33 8.72 -10.08
C ARG A 369 -6.50 8.01 -9.43
N THR A 370 -6.71 6.77 -9.85
CA THR A 370 -7.72 5.87 -9.30
C THR A 370 -7.07 4.85 -8.35
N PRO A 371 -7.85 4.08 -7.55
CA PRO A 371 -7.31 2.97 -6.78
C PRO A 371 -6.52 1.96 -7.63
N LEU A 372 -6.89 1.79 -8.90
CA LEU A 372 -6.16 0.94 -9.85
C LEU A 372 -4.73 1.46 -10.11
N HIS A 373 -4.54 2.78 -10.14
CA HIS A 373 -3.20 3.37 -10.21
C HIS A 373 -2.44 3.16 -8.89
N ALA A 374 -3.11 3.33 -7.75
CA ALA A 374 -2.50 3.18 -6.42
C ALA A 374 -2.08 1.73 -6.11
N ALA A 375 -2.75 0.73 -6.69
CA ALA A 375 -2.43 -0.69 -6.56
C ALA A 375 -1.10 -1.08 -7.24
N ILE A 376 -0.60 -0.27 -8.18
CA ILE A 376 0.66 -0.53 -8.88
C ILE A 376 1.81 -0.26 -7.91
N GLY A 377 2.42 -1.32 -7.39
CA GLY A 377 3.52 -1.24 -6.45
C GLY A 377 4.41 -2.47 -6.38
N LYS A 378 5.52 -2.37 -5.63
CA LYS A 378 6.54 -3.42 -5.52
C LYS A 378 6.10 -4.65 -4.71
N SER A 379 4.83 -4.81 -4.38
CA SER A 379 4.34 -5.96 -3.63
C SER A 379 3.97 -7.12 -4.55
N GLU A 380 4.09 -8.34 -4.03
CA GLU A 380 3.68 -9.56 -4.77
C GLU A 380 2.15 -9.65 -4.94
N ASN A 381 1.39 -9.00 -4.06
CA ASN A 381 -0.08 -9.05 -4.03
C ASN A 381 -0.76 -8.00 -4.93
N ALA A 382 0.01 -7.13 -5.60
CA ALA A 382 -0.55 -6.12 -6.51
C ALA A 382 -1.43 -6.75 -7.61
N PHE A 383 -1.07 -7.94 -8.07
CA PHE A 383 -1.81 -8.69 -9.07
C PHE A 383 -3.26 -8.99 -8.66
N ASP A 384 -3.47 -9.58 -7.47
CA ASP A 384 -4.80 -9.98 -6.99
C ASP A 384 -5.69 -8.76 -6.74
N ILE A 385 -5.08 -7.65 -6.28
CA ILE A 385 -5.79 -6.40 -6.04
C ILE A 385 -6.24 -5.76 -7.35
N LEU A 386 -5.38 -5.74 -8.37
CA LEU A 386 -5.76 -5.27 -9.70
C LEU A 386 -6.91 -6.09 -10.27
N GLU A 387 -6.82 -7.42 -10.20
CA GLU A 387 -7.88 -8.30 -10.68
C GLU A 387 -9.20 -8.01 -9.96
N THR A 388 -9.16 -7.90 -8.63
CA THR A 388 -10.34 -7.59 -7.81
C THR A 388 -10.93 -6.22 -8.20
N LEU A 389 -10.12 -5.16 -8.28
CA LEU A 389 -10.61 -3.84 -8.67
C LEU A 389 -11.27 -3.85 -10.06
N ILE A 390 -10.68 -4.57 -11.02
CA ILE A 390 -11.22 -4.70 -12.38
C ILE A 390 -12.55 -5.47 -12.38
N GLN A 391 -12.65 -6.56 -11.62
CA GLN A 391 -13.90 -7.32 -11.46
C GLN A 391 -15.03 -6.46 -10.88
N TRP A 392 -14.70 -5.50 -10.01
CA TRP A 392 -15.64 -4.53 -9.44
C TRP A 392 -15.90 -3.31 -10.35
N GLY A 393 -15.34 -3.28 -11.56
CA GLY A 393 -15.64 -2.26 -12.58
C GLY A 393 -14.64 -1.10 -12.63
N ALA A 394 -13.41 -1.28 -12.14
CA ALA A 394 -12.35 -0.29 -12.34
C ALA A 394 -12.03 -0.12 -13.83
N ASN A 395 -11.91 1.14 -14.27
CA ASN A 395 -11.56 1.49 -15.63
C ASN A 395 -10.05 1.35 -15.86
N VAL A 396 -9.67 0.26 -16.52
CA VAL A 396 -8.28 -0.09 -16.88
C VAL A 396 -7.58 1.01 -17.70
N ASN A 397 -8.34 1.80 -18.45
CA ASN A 397 -7.84 2.81 -19.39
C ASN A 397 -7.95 4.25 -18.85
N HIS A 398 -8.28 4.41 -17.57
CA HIS A 398 -8.32 5.74 -16.95
C HIS A 398 -6.92 6.38 -16.96
N LYS A 399 -6.85 7.70 -17.14
CA LYS A 399 -5.59 8.45 -17.24
C LYS A 399 -5.48 9.45 -16.09
N ASP A 400 -4.32 9.50 -15.47
CA ASP A 400 -3.98 10.51 -14.47
C ASP A 400 -3.74 11.91 -15.08
N ILE A 401 -3.43 12.90 -14.23
CA ILE A 401 -3.09 14.28 -14.66
C ILE A 401 -1.91 14.33 -15.63
N TYR A 402 -1.07 13.31 -15.73
CA TYR A 402 0.09 13.26 -16.63
C TYR A 402 -0.21 12.45 -17.91
N GLY A 403 -1.42 11.90 -18.03
CA GLY A 403 -1.84 11.05 -19.13
C GLY A 403 -1.36 9.60 -19.01
N PHE A 404 -0.82 9.20 -17.86
CA PHE A 404 -0.43 7.82 -17.59
C PHE A 404 -1.66 7.00 -17.19
N THR A 405 -1.74 5.79 -17.71
CA THR A 405 -2.69 4.76 -17.25
C THR A 405 -2.00 3.82 -16.26
N ALA A 406 -2.77 2.98 -15.56
CA ALA A 406 -2.21 1.92 -14.72
C ALA A 406 -1.20 1.03 -15.49
N LEU A 407 -1.43 0.78 -16.79
CA LEU A 407 -0.51 0.03 -17.66
C LEU A 407 0.84 0.74 -17.83
N HIS A 408 0.84 2.07 -17.96
CA HIS A 408 2.09 2.82 -18.05
C HIS A 408 2.90 2.70 -16.76
N LEU A 409 2.24 2.85 -15.61
CA LEU A 409 2.91 2.75 -14.30
C LEU A 409 3.46 1.34 -14.08
N ALA A 410 2.67 0.29 -14.34
CA ALA A 410 3.11 -1.10 -14.20
C ALA A 410 4.32 -1.41 -15.09
N ALA A 411 4.34 -0.90 -16.32
CA ALA A 411 5.46 -1.09 -17.24
C ALA A 411 6.71 -0.29 -16.83
N LEU A 412 6.54 0.93 -16.30
CA LEU A 412 7.65 1.76 -15.80
C LEU A 412 8.35 1.09 -14.61
N ASP A 413 7.58 0.51 -13.70
CA ASP A 413 8.06 -0.18 -12.50
C ASP A 413 8.54 -1.62 -12.75
N GLY A 414 8.41 -2.12 -13.99
CA GLY A 414 8.91 -3.44 -14.37
C GLY A 414 8.03 -4.61 -13.94
N LEU A 415 6.77 -4.37 -13.58
CA LEU A 415 5.84 -5.36 -13.03
C LEU A 415 5.18 -6.20 -14.15
N ALA A 416 5.94 -7.13 -14.73
CA ALA A 416 5.52 -7.92 -15.89
C ALA A 416 4.16 -8.64 -15.71
N GLN A 417 3.90 -9.23 -14.54
CA GLN A 417 2.63 -9.91 -14.24
C GLN A 417 1.44 -8.93 -14.24
N CYS A 418 1.60 -7.75 -13.65
CA CYS A 418 0.58 -6.70 -13.65
C CYS A 418 0.34 -6.17 -15.08
N VAL A 419 1.40 -5.99 -15.86
CA VAL A 419 1.32 -5.59 -17.28
C VAL A 419 0.52 -6.60 -18.09
N GLU A 420 0.83 -7.90 -17.95
CA GLU A 420 0.12 -8.98 -18.65
C GLU A 420 -1.36 -9.05 -18.25
N MET A 421 -1.66 -8.90 -16.96
CA MET A 421 -3.04 -8.89 -16.44
C MET A 421 -3.84 -7.69 -16.98
N LEU A 422 -3.27 -6.49 -16.94
CA LEU A 422 -3.91 -5.29 -17.47
C LEU A 422 -4.17 -5.44 -18.98
N ILE A 423 -3.20 -5.96 -19.74
CA ILE A 423 -3.38 -6.26 -21.18
C ILE A 423 -4.48 -7.30 -21.37
N TYR A 424 -4.51 -8.35 -20.57
CA TYR A 424 -5.54 -9.39 -20.60
C TYR A 424 -6.95 -8.78 -20.46
N HIS A 425 -7.13 -7.87 -19.51
CA HIS A 425 -8.39 -7.13 -19.26
C HIS A 425 -8.65 -5.95 -20.21
N GLY A 426 -7.89 -5.80 -21.29
CA GLY A 426 -8.18 -4.83 -22.34
C GLY A 426 -7.57 -3.44 -22.13
N ALA A 427 -6.44 -3.37 -21.42
CA ALA A 427 -5.63 -2.16 -21.38
C ALA A 427 -5.15 -1.78 -22.80
N ASP A 428 -5.33 -0.51 -23.14
CA ASP A 428 -4.89 0.06 -24.40
C ASP A 428 -3.39 0.36 -24.37
N VAL A 429 -2.63 -0.48 -25.06
CA VAL A 429 -1.18 -0.35 -25.22
C VAL A 429 -0.77 0.87 -26.06
N THR A 430 -1.71 1.46 -26.80
CA THR A 430 -1.47 2.59 -27.72
C THR A 430 -1.62 3.94 -27.05
N THR A 431 -2.27 3.97 -25.89
CA THR A 431 -2.50 5.19 -25.13
C THR A 431 -1.18 5.91 -24.90
N LYS A 432 -1.18 7.22 -25.18
CA LYS A 432 -0.02 8.10 -24.99
C LYS A 432 -0.20 8.96 -23.75
N SER A 433 0.90 9.13 -23.02
CA SER A 433 1.04 10.16 -21.98
C SER A 433 1.06 11.56 -22.58
N LYS A 434 0.98 12.60 -21.74
CA LYS A 434 1.12 14.00 -22.18
C LYS A 434 2.47 14.30 -22.86
N LYS A 435 3.51 13.50 -22.57
CA LYS A 435 4.83 13.59 -23.23
C LYS A 435 4.93 12.79 -24.53
N GLY A 436 3.84 12.14 -24.97
CA GLY A 436 3.80 11.35 -26.21
C GLY A 436 4.31 9.92 -26.09
N THR A 437 4.76 9.49 -24.91
CA THR A 437 5.20 8.10 -24.68
C THR A 437 4.01 7.17 -24.65
N SER A 438 3.99 6.15 -25.51
CA SER A 438 2.99 5.08 -25.48
C SER A 438 3.34 4.02 -24.44
N ALA A 439 2.32 3.34 -23.89
CA ALA A 439 2.53 2.21 -22.98
C ALA A 439 3.37 1.11 -23.65
N LEU A 440 3.13 0.81 -24.94
CA LEU A 440 3.92 -0.15 -25.71
C LEU A 440 5.42 0.16 -25.71
N ASN A 441 5.80 1.42 -25.92
CA ASN A 441 7.21 1.84 -25.93
C ASN A 441 7.88 1.68 -24.55
N VAL A 442 7.11 1.79 -23.46
CA VAL A 442 7.63 1.50 -22.11
C VAL A 442 7.77 -0.01 -21.93
N ILE A 443 6.76 -0.79 -22.32
CA ILE A 443 6.74 -2.26 -22.18
C ILE A 443 7.91 -2.89 -22.94
N THR A 444 8.17 -2.48 -24.19
CA THR A 444 9.27 -3.03 -25.00
C THR A 444 10.64 -2.78 -24.38
N ARG A 445 10.81 -1.67 -23.66
CA ARG A 445 12.07 -1.29 -23.01
C ARG A 445 12.26 -1.90 -21.63
N LYS A 446 11.20 -1.94 -20.82
CA LYS A 446 11.28 -2.27 -19.38
C LYS A 446 10.75 -3.67 -19.05
N THR A 447 9.77 -4.17 -19.80
CA THR A 447 9.13 -5.48 -19.59
C THR A 447 9.00 -6.25 -20.92
N PRO A 448 10.11 -6.59 -21.61
CA PRO A 448 10.07 -7.19 -22.93
C PRO A 448 9.40 -8.58 -22.96
N ALA A 449 9.38 -9.30 -21.83
CA ALA A 449 8.70 -10.58 -21.71
C ALA A 449 7.19 -10.46 -22.01
N SER A 450 6.55 -9.40 -21.53
CA SER A 450 5.11 -9.16 -21.69
C SER A 450 4.70 -8.80 -23.13
N VAL A 451 5.67 -8.50 -24.01
CA VAL A 451 5.42 -8.30 -25.45
C VAL A 451 4.87 -9.59 -26.09
N ALA A 452 5.23 -10.77 -25.57
CA ALA A 452 4.69 -12.04 -26.03
C ALA A 452 3.16 -12.10 -25.91
N MET A 453 2.60 -11.53 -24.85
CA MET A 453 1.15 -11.49 -24.64
C MET A 453 0.47 -10.56 -25.66
N ILE A 454 1.08 -9.43 -25.98
CA ILE A 454 0.58 -8.53 -27.05
C ILE A 454 0.59 -9.26 -28.40
N ARG A 455 1.67 -9.99 -28.71
CA ARG A 455 1.77 -10.81 -29.92
C ARG A 455 0.71 -11.91 -29.95
N GLN A 456 0.49 -12.61 -28.85
CA GLN A 456 -0.53 -13.66 -28.75
C GLN A 456 -1.95 -13.10 -28.98
N LYS A 457 -2.28 -11.95 -28.40
CA LYS A 457 -3.57 -11.27 -28.63
C LYS A 457 -3.73 -10.85 -30.09
N LEU A 458 -2.66 -10.39 -30.71
CA LEU A 458 -2.65 -10.10 -32.14
C LEU A 458 -2.85 -11.35 -32.99
N ASP A 459 -2.12 -12.43 -32.72
CA ASP A 459 -2.24 -13.70 -33.43
C ASP A 459 -3.62 -14.35 -33.26
N ALA A 460 -4.31 -14.08 -32.15
CA ALA A 460 -5.69 -14.49 -31.91
C ALA A 460 -6.71 -13.66 -32.71
N ALA A 461 -6.42 -12.39 -32.98
CA ALA A 461 -7.21 -11.53 -33.86
C ALA A 461 -7.11 -11.92 -35.35
N ILE A 462 -6.12 -12.76 -35.71
CA ILE A 462 -5.93 -13.26 -37.07
C ILE A 462 -6.61 -14.63 -37.22
N THR A 463 -7.76 -14.68 -37.89
CA THR A 463 -8.52 -15.90 -38.15
C THR A 463 -8.44 -16.34 -39.62
N LEU A 464 -8.39 -17.65 -39.86
CA LEU A 464 -8.33 -18.25 -41.20
C LEU A 464 -9.60 -19.05 -41.46
N HIS A 465 -10.39 -18.61 -42.42
CA HIS A 465 -11.57 -19.30 -42.91
C HIS A 465 -11.24 -20.07 -44.20
N HIS A 466 -11.70 -21.31 -44.29
CA HIS A 466 -11.64 -22.07 -45.53
C HIS A 466 -12.99 -21.92 -46.23
N SER A 467 -12.97 -21.55 -47.52
CA SER A 467 -14.18 -21.53 -48.34
C SER A 467 -14.88 -22.90 -48.29
N GLN A 468 -16.20 -22.89 -48.10
CA GLN A 468 -17.01 -24.11 -48.06
C GLN A 468 -17.19 -24.76 -49.45
N ASP A 469 -16.77 -24.07 -50.52
CA ASP A 469 -16.87 -24.59 -51.89
C ASP A 469 -15.71 -25.52 -52.23
N PRO A 470 -15.96 -26.82 -52.53
CA PRO A 470 -14.91 -27.81 -52.76
C PRO A 470 -14.09 -27.58 -54.05
N VAL A 471 -14.51 -26.66 -54.92
CA VAL A 471 -13.84 -26.32 -56.18
C VAL A 471 -12.91 -25.11 -56.03
N ASN A 472 -13.22 -24.18 -55.12
CA ASN A 472 -12.40 -23.02 -54.83
C ASN A 472 -11.63 -23.25 -53.52
N ARG A 473 -10.35 -23.64 -53.65
CA ARG A 473 -9.39 -23.72 -52.54
C ARG A 473 -8.92 -22.33 -52.08
N GLU A 474 -9.84 -21.39 -51.99
CA GLU A 474 -9.56 -20.05 -51.48
C GLU A 474 -9.58 -20.12 -49.95
N VAL A 475 -8.45 -19.77 -49.34
CA VAL A 475 -8.33 -19.58 -47.90
C VAL A 475 -8.54 -18.09 -47.66
N GLU A 476 -9.68 -17.74 -47.05
CA GLU A 476 -9.97 -16.37 -46.64
C GLU A 476 -9.31 -16.12 -45.29
N LEU A 477 -8.49 -15.07 -45.19
CA LEU A 477 -7.82 -14.68 -43.96
C LEU A 477 -8.56 -13.45 -43.42
N GLU A 478 -9.37 -13.66 -42.40
CA GLU A 478 -10.19 -12.62 -41.77
C GLU A 478 -9.46 -12.08 -40.53
N LEU A 479 -9.14 -10.79 -40.58
CA LEU A 479 -8.48 -10.07 -39.50
C LEU A 479 -9.54 -9.36 -38.66
N ASP A 480 -9.90 -9.95 -37.53
CA ASP A 480 -10.88 -9.37 -36.60
C ASP A 480 -10.17 -8.48 -35.56
N PHE A 481 -9.95 -7.22 -35.94
CA PHE A 481 -9.35 -6.23 -35.04
C PHE A 481 -10.28 -5.75 -33.92
N ARG A 482 -11.53 -6.24 -33.80
CA ARG A 482 -12.46 -5.81 -32.74
C ARG A 482 -11.88 -6.02 -31.35
N GLN A 483 -11.14 -7.11 -31.12
CA GLN A 483 -10.52 -7.40 -29.82
C GLN A 483 -9.34 -6.48 -29.48
N LEU A 484 -8.72 -5.84 -30.48
CA LEU A 484 -7.57 -4.94 -30.33
C LEU A 484 -7.98 -3.47 -30.35
N LEU A 485 -9.02 -3.12 -31.10
CA LEU A 485 -9.44 -1.75 -31.38
C LEU A 485 -10.79 -1.38 -30.75
N GLN A 486 -11.33 -2.18 -29.82
CA GLN A 486 -12.63 -1.94 -29.17
C GLN A 486 -12.75 -0.55 -28.51
N HIS A 487 -11.61 0.08 -28.17
CA HIS A 487 -11.56 1.41 -27.56
C HIS A 487 -10.76 2.43 -28.38
N CYS A 488 -10.30 2.05 -29.58
CA CYS A 488 -9.61 2.97 -30.49
C CYS A 488 -10.63 3.82 -31.24
N HIS A 489 -10.33 5.11 -31.42
CA HIS A 489 -11.21 5.98 -32.20
C HIS A 489 -11.26 5.53 -33.68
N PRO A 490 -12.42 5.64 -34.37
CA PRO A 490 -12.68 5.04 -35.68
C PRO A 490 -11.89 5.62 -36.87
N ARG A 491 -10.81 6.36 -36.64
CA ARG A 491 -9.93 6.94 -37.67
C ARG A 491 -8.44 6.67 -37.45
N GLU A 492 -8.08 5.87 -36.44
CA GLU A 492 -6.70 5.79 -35.99
C GLU A 492 -5.97 4.54 -36.53
N ILE A 493 -5.35 4.71 -37.70
CA ILE A 493 -4.48 3.70 -38.36
C ILE A 493 -3.06 3.70 -37.76
N SER A 494 -2.79 4.60 -36.81
CA SER A 494 -1.50 4.82 -36.16
C SER A 494 -0.95 3.56 -35.50
N TYR A 495 -1.84 2.76 -34.89
CA TYR A 495 -1.51 1.48 -34.26
C TYR A 495 -0.78 0.55 -35.21
N LEU A 496 -1.32 0.45 -36.43
CA LEU A 496 -0.79 -0.40 -37.47
C LEU A 496 0.55 0.14 -38.00
N ASN A 497 0.75 1.46 -38.02
CA ASN A 497 2.02 2.06 -38.43
C ASN A 497 3.12 1.88 -37.37
N THR A 498 2.83 2.13 -36.09
CA THR A 498 3.79 1.87 -35.00
C THR A 498 4.15 0.39 -34.87
N PHE A 499 3.21 -0.50 -35.16
CA PHE A 499 3.44 -1.93 -35.17
C PHE A 499 4.32 -2.39 -36.35
N VAL A 500 4.16 -1.76 -37.51
CA VAL A 500 4.98 -2.01 -38.71
C VAL A 500 6.42 -1.51 -38.51
N ASP A 501 6.59 -0.36 -37.85
CA ASP A 501 7.92 0.25 -37.63
C ASP A 501 8.77 -0.53 -36.61
N GLU A 502 8.16 -1.20 -35.62
CA GLU A 502 8.89 -1.86 -34.52
C GLU A 502 9.08 -3.39 -34.67
N VAL A 503 8.40 -4.08 -35.61
CA VAL A 503 8.33 -5.57 -35.64
C VAL A 503 8.90 -6.25 -36.91
N SER A 504 9.64 -5.55 -37.77
CA SER A 504 10.23 -6.17 -38.99
C SER A 504 11.46 -7.07 -38.68
N PRO A 505 11.54 -8.29 -39.24
CA PRO A 505 12.31 -8.44 -40.49
C PRO A 505 11.66 -9.34 -41.57
N GLN A 506 12.06 -9.00 -42.81
CA GLN A 506 12.24 -9.78 -44.05
C GLN A 506 11.07 -10.52 -44.75
N ALA A 507 10.73 -9.91 -45.90
CA ALA A 507 9.99 -10.29 -47.11
C ALA A 507 9.54 -11.76 -47.32
N TYR A 508 8.29 -11.96 -47.77
CA TYR A 508 7.89 -12.40 -49.13
C TYR A 508 6.34 -12.35 -49.30
N ARG A 509 5.85 -12.17 -50.53
CA ARG A 509 4.45 -11.82 -50.92
C ARG A 509 3.45 -13.00 -51.00
N VAL A 510 2.20 -12.79 -50.57
CA VAL A 510 0.96 -13.40 -51.11
C VAL A 510 -0.24 -12.46 -50.96
N VAL A 511 -1.27 -12.73 -51.76
CA VAL A 511 -2.51 -11.98 -51.96
C VAL A 511 -3.50 -12.21 -50.81
N LEU A 512 -4.08 -11.11 -50.31
CA LEU A 512 -5.06 -11.03 -49.22
C LEU A 512 -6.33 -10.34 -49.71
N CYS A 513 -7.49 -10.92 -49.40
CA CYS A 513 -8.79 -10.24 -49.49
C CYS A 513 -9.18 -9.76 -48.09
N VAL A 514 -9.23 -8.44 -47.90
CA VAL A 514 -9.63 -7.78 -46.66
C VAL A 514 -11.02 -7.18 -46.90
N LYS A 515 -12.01 -7.53 -46.08
CA LYS A 515 -13.31 -6.84 -46.06
C LYS A 515 -13.30 -5.83 -44.90
N PRO A 516 -13.06 -4.54 -45.15
CA PRO A 516 -13.17 -3.51 -44.12
C PRO A 516 -14.64 -3.33 -43.70
N LEU A 517 -14.88 -3.10 -42.41
CA LEU A 517 -16.20 -2.80 -41.83
C LEU A 517 -16.80 -1.46 -42.31
N ASN A 518 -16.08 -0.71 -43.16
CA ASN A 518 -16.52 0.53 -43.77
C ASN A 518 -16.41 0.43 -45.31
N PRO A 519 -17.49 0.54 -46.10
CA PRO A 519 -17.48 0.34 -47.56
C PRO A 519 -16.58 1.32 -48.34
N SER A 520 -16.16 2.42 -47.71
CA SER A 520 -15.32 3.46 -48.31
C SER A 520 -13.81 3.25 -48.08
N GLU A 521 -13.39 2.34 -47.21
CA GLU A 521 -11.98 2.01 -47.05
C GLU A 521 -11.59 0.88 -48.01
N LYS A 522 -10.57 1.09 -48.84
CA LYS A 522 -10.23 0.14 -49.92
C LYS A 522 -8.90 -0.58 -49.74
N ARG A 523 -8.16 -0.36 -48.64
CA ARG A 523 -6.89 -1.09 -48.40
C ARG A 523 -6.34 -0.89 -47.00
N LEU A 524 -5.98 -1.99 -46.33
CA LEU A 524 -5.00 -1.97 -45.24
C LEU A 524 -3.62 -1.58 -45.81
N PRO A 525 -2.74 -0.93 -45.02
CA PRO A 525 -1.36 -0.68 -45.44
C PRO A 525 -0.63 -1.99 -45.80
N ARG A 526 0.22 -1.91 -46.84
CA ARG A 526 0.85 -3.06 -47.52
C ARG A 526 1.61 -3.99 -46.58
N ASP A 527 2.18 -3.43 -45.52
CA ASP A 527 3.07 -4.15 -44.62
C ASP A 527 2.30 -5.02 -43.62
N ILE A 528 1.10 -4.59 -43.22
CA ILE A 528 0.16 -5.37 -42.39
C ILE A 528 -0.38 -6.55 -43.19
N LEU A 529 -0.68 -6.31 -44.47
CA LEU A 529 -1.04 -7.39 -45.39
C LEU A 529 0.12 -8.40 -45.51
N MET A 530 1.37 -7.96 -45.66
CA MET A 530 2.50 -8.91 -45.69
C MET A 530 2.65 -9.72 -44.40
N LYS A 531 2.49 -9.12 -43.21
CA LYS A 531 2.64 -9.85 -41.94
C LYS A 531 1.47 -10.78 -41.61
N ALA A 532 0.23 -10.37 -41.88
CA ALA A 532 -0.94 -11.24 -41.74
C ALA A 532 -0.81 -12.51 -42.61
N TYR A 533 -0.25 -12.35 -43.81
CA TYR A 533 0.02 -13.48 -44.69
C TYR A 533 1.11 -14.43 -44.15
N GLU A 534 2.20 -13.91 -43.57
CA GLU A 534 3.27 -14.74 -42.97
C GLU A 534 2.75 -15.63 -41.83
N VAL A 535 1.93 -15.06 -40.94
CA VAL A 535 1.28 -15.81 -39.84
C VAL A 535 0.37 -16.91 -40.38
N GLY A 536 -0.41 -16.60 -41.43
CA GLY A 536 -1.26 -17.59 -42.09
C GLY A 536 -0.48 -18.75 -42.73
N LYS A 537 0.71 -18.47 -43.27
CA LYS A 537 1.61 -19.48 -43.85
C LYS A 537 2.20 -20.42 -42.80
N MET A 538 2.56 -19.90 -41.62
CA MET A 538 3.08 -20.71 -40.50
C MET A 538 2.04 -21.70 -39.97
N ARG A 539 0.76 -21.31 -39.96
CA ARG A 539 -0.35 -22.20 -39.54
C ARG A 539 -0.75 -23.26 -40.56
N LYS A 540 -0.32 -23.16 -41.83
CA LYS A 540 -0.60 -24.14 -42.88
C LYS A 540 0.07 -25.51 -42.64
N HIS A 541 1.08 -25.57 -41.77
CA HIS A 541 1.76 -26.82 -41.40
C HIS A 541 1.25 -27.46 -40.09
N PHE A 542 0.37 -26.79 -39.36
CA PHE A 542 -0.32 -27.34 -38.19
C PHE A 542 -1.80 -27.46 -38.51
N GLY A 543 -2.16 -28.54 -39.18
CA GLY A 543 -3.55 -28.87 -39.44
C GLY A 543 -4.28 -29.34 -38.19
N HIS A 544 -4.45 -28.48 -37.18
CA HIS A 544 -5.46 -28.66 -36.11
C HIS A 544 -5.82 -27.29 -35.54
N THR A 545 -7.00 -26.78 -35.91
CA THR A 545 -7.79 -25.93 -35.01
C THR A 545 -8.06 -26.75 -33.75
N ILE A 546 -7.41 -26.39 -32.64
CA ILE A 546 -7.75 -26.94 -31.33
C ILE A 546 -9.11 -26.34 -30.94
N SER A 547 -10.16 -27.07 -31.30
CA SER A 547 -11.43 -27.00 -30.57
C SER A 547 -11.12 -27.31 -29.11
N ALA A 548 -11.63 -26.48 -28.21
CA ALA A 548 -11.54 -26.68 -26.77
C ALA A 548 -11.91 -28.11 -26.38
N LYS A 549 -10.91 -28.90 -25.95
CA LYS A 549 -11.00 -30.01 -24.98
C LYS A 549 -9.62 -30.70 -24.84
N ASN A 550 -9.04 -30.52 -23.65
CA ASN A 550 -8.03 -31.32 -22.96
C ASN A 550 -6.85 -31.99 -23.69
N SER A 551 -5.69 -31.79 -23.06
CA SER A 551 -4.53 -32.69 -22.87
C SER A 551 -3.33 -32.59 -23.82
N ALA A 552 -2.17 -32.78 -23.18
CA ALA A 552 -0.78 -32.58 -23.59
C ALA A 552 -0.35 -33.32 -24.87
N THR A 553 0.80 -32.94 -25.46
CA THR A 553 2.08 -33.72 -25.48
C THR A 553 3.01 -33.27 -26.64
N TYR A 554 4.28 -33.01 -26.30
CA TYR A 554 5.58 -33.07 -27.03
C TYR A 554 5.73 -32.67 -28.52
N LEU A 555 6.77 -31.86 -28.79
CA LEU A 555 7.38 -31.60 -30.09
C LEU A 555 8.77 -32.26 -30.16
N SER A 556 9.03 -33.08 -31.19
CA SER A 556 10.36 -33.55 -31.57
C SER A 556 10.80 -32.97 -32.93
N TYR A 557 12.04 -32.51 -32.98
CA TYR A 557 12.75 -31.91 -34.12
C TYR A 557 12.97 -32.87 -35.31
N LYS A 558 13.03 -32.30 -36.53
CA LYS A 558 13.88 -32.86 -37.61
C LYS A 558 14.34 -31.82 -38.63
N ASN A 559 15.66 -31.70 -38.74
CA ASN A 559 16.43 -30.95 -39.73
C ASN A 559 16.33 -31.54 -41.14
N LYS A 560 16.44 -30.69 -42.17
CA LYS A 560 16.89 -31.08 -43.52
C LYS A 560 17.72 -29.97 -44.18
N TYR A 561 18.98 -30.31 -44.45
CA TYR A 561 19.93 -29.61 -45.32
C TYR A 561 19.60 -29.81 -46.81
N ASN A 562 19.91 -28.80 -47.64
CA ASN A 562 20.67 -28.87 -48.91
C ASN A 562 20.64 -27.50 -49.61
N ASN A 563 21.79 -26.83 -49.77
CA ASN A 563 22.77 -26.90 -50.87
C ASN A 563 22.32 -26.18 -52.15
N ASP A 564 23.04 -25.10 -52.51
CA ASP A 564 23.62 -24.96 -53.84
C ASP A 564 24.75 -23.91 -53.88
N SER A 565 25.79 -24.26 -54.61
CA SER A 565 27.11 -23.64 -54.75
C SER A 565 27.24 -22.72 -55.96
N ASN A 566 28.09 -21.67 -55.88
CA ASN A 566 29.24 -21.45 -56.79
C ASN A 566 29.84 -20.03 -56.70
N GLN A 567 31.13 -19.93 -56.34
CA GLN A 567 32.26 -19.37 -57.13
C GLN A 567 33.42 -18.93 -56.22
N THR A 568 34.62 -19.50 -56.46
CA THR A 568 35.95 -19.20 -55.88
C THR A 568 36.78 -18.39 -56.90
N PRO A 569 38.07 -17.98 -56.70
CA PRO A 569 39.05 -18.29 -55.62
C PRO A 569 39.99 -17.13 -55.15
N THR A 570 40.71 -17.30 -54.02
CA THR A 570 42.20 -17.27 -53.92
C THR A 570 42.74 -17.43 -52.48
N THR A 571 43.60 -18.45 -52.28
CA THR A 571 44.80 -18.58 -51.39
C THR A 571 44.68 -18.84 -49.86
N PRO A 572 45.66 -19.55 -49.24
CA PRO A 572 45.37 -20.68 -48.34
C PRO A 572 46.03 -20.66 -46.93
N TYR A 573 45.61 -21.64 -46.10
CA TYR A 573 46.18 -22.17 -44.85
C TYR A 573 46.04 -21.36 -43.54
N ALA A 574 45.13 -21.84 -42.66
CA ALA A 574 45.38 -22.23 -41.25
C ALA A 574 44.12 -22.11 -40.36
N THR A 575 43.04 -22.87 -40.61
CA THR A 575 41.83 -22.82 -39.73
C THR A 575 41.07 -24.14 -39.53
N GLU A 576 41.54 -25.30 -40.03
CA GLU A 576 40.71 -26.52 -39.96
C GLU A 576 40.84 -27.36 -38.66
N ASP A 577 41.90 -27.19 -37.86
CA ASP A 577 42.08 -28.03 -36.64
C ASP A 577 41.42 -27.46 -35.37
N LEU A 578 41.15 -26.15 -35.31
CA LEU A 578 40.56 -25.49 -34.13
C LEU A 578 39.03 -25.57 -34.10
N GLU A 579 38.36 -25.56 -35.26
CA GLU A 579 36.91 -25.68 -35.34
C GLU A 579 36.44 -27.11 -35.03
N ALA A 580 37.17 -28.14 -35.49
CA ALA A 580 36.83 -29.54 -35.22
C ALA A 580 36.93 -29.89 -33.72
N THR A 581 37.92 -29.35 -33.01
CA THR A 581 38.09 -29.54 -31.56
C THR A 581 37.04 -28.78 -30.74
N LEU A 582 36.65 -27.56 -31.17
CA LEU A 582 35.61 -26.78 -30.50
C LEU A 582 34.21 -27.38 -30.70
N ILE A 583 33.92 -27.85 -31.93
CA ILE A 583 32.67 -28.55 -32.25
C ILE A 583 32.58 -29.86 -31.46
N GLY A 584 33.68 -30.62 -31.39
CA GLY A 584 33.77 -31.84 -30.57
C GLY A 584 33.49 -31.59 -29.08
N SER A 585 34.03 -30.50 -28.51
CA SER A 585 33.76 -30.12 -27.12
C SER A 585 32.34 -29.62 -26.87
N LEU A 586 31.68 -29.04 -27.88
CA LEU A 586 30.30 -28.60 -27.77
C LEU A 586 29.34 -29.77 -27.89
N THR A 587 29.62 -30.74 -28.76
CA THR A 587 28.82 -31.96 -28.87
C THR A 587 28.86 -32.77 -27.58
N THR A 588 30.02 -32.95 -26.95
CA THR A 588 30.10 -33.68 -25.67
C THR A 588 29.35 -32.97 -24.55
N LYS A 589 29.39 -31.62 -24.50
CA LYS A 589 28.60 -30.85 -23.52
C LYS A 589 27.10 -30.92 -23.78
N ILE A 590 26.68 -31.02 -25.04
CA ILE A 590 25.27 -31.20 -25.39
C ILE A 590 24.81 -32.59 -24.94
N ASP A 591 25.62 -33.63 -25.17
CA ASP A 591 25.32 -34.99 -24.74
C ASP A 591 25.23 -35.07 -23.19
N ASP A 592 26.21 -34.53 -22.47
CA ASP A 592 26.20 -34.48 -20.99
C ASP A 592 24.98 -33.72 -20.43
N ASN A 593 24.56 -32.64 -21.09
CA ASN A 593 23.38 -31.88 -20.68
C ASN A 593 22.09 -32.63 -21.01
N THR A 594 22.07 -33.41 -22.08
CA THR A 594 20.91 -34.24 -22.45
C THR A 594 20.70 -35.34 -21.41
N ASP A 595 21.76 -36.01 -20.98
CA ASP A 595 21.72 -37.02 -19.92
C ASP A 595 21.25 -36.44 -18.57
N ARG A 596 21.69 -35.22 -18.23
CA ARG A 596 21.22 -34.51 -17.03
C ARG A 596 19.74 -34.13 -17.09
N ILE A 597 19.25 -33.72 -18.26
CA ILE A 597 17.84 -33.41 -18.45
C ILE A 597 17.00 -34.69 -18.30
N GLU A 598 17.48 -35.81 -18.82
CA GLU A 598 16.79 -37.10 -18.69
C GLU A 598 16.73 -37.56 -17.22
N TYR A 599 17.83 -37.42 -16.48
CA TYR A 599 17.87 -37.67 -15.03
C TYR A 599 16.88 -36.78 -14.25
N LEU A 600 16.90 -35.47 -14.48
CA LEU A 600 16.00 -34.53 -13.80
C LEU A 600 14.53 -34.79 -14.16
N THR A 601 14.25 -35.22 -15.40
CA THR A 601 12.90 -35.58 -15.82
C THR A 601 12.39 -36.80 -15.05
N GLN A 602 13.26 -37.79 -14.80
CA GLN A 602 12.93 -38.96 -14.01
C GLN A 602 12.68 -38.62 -12.54
N GLU A 603 13.49 -37.74 -11.95
CA GLU A 603 13.33 -37.27 -10.56
C GLU A 603 12.03 -36.47 -10.38
N ILE A 604 11.67 -35.61 -11.34
CA ILE A 604 10.37 -34.90 -11.35
C ILE A 604 9.20 -35.89 -11.45
N GLN A 605 9.35 -36.97 -12.19
CA GLN A 605 8.30 -37.98 -12.33
C GLN A 605 8.10 -38.77 -11.04
N GLU A 606 9.17 -39.10 -10.31
CA GLU A 606 9.10 -39.72 -8.98
C GLU A 606 8.46 -38.78 -7.95
N LEU A 607 8.83 -37.50 -7.93
CA LEU A 607 8.21 -36.49 -7.06
C LEU A 607 6.72 -36.30 -7.34
N ARG A 608 6.31 -36.33 -8.62
CA ARG A 608 4.88 -36.29 -8.99
C ARG A 608 4.12 -37.51 -8.47
N GLN A 609 4.72 -38.70 -8.50
CA GLN A 609 4.09 -39.90 -7.94
C GLN A 609 3.98 -39.83 -6.40
N ALA A 610 5.01 -39.33 -5.73
CA ALA A 610 4.99 -39.08 -4.28
C ALA A 610 3.90 -38.06 -3.88
N LEU A 611 3.71 -36.99 -4.67
CA LEU A 611 2.67 -36.00 -4.42
C LEU A 611 1.27 -36.61 -4.56
N VAL A 612 1.02 -37.40 -5.61
CA VAL A 612 -0.27 -38.06 -5.83
C VAL A 612 -0.60 -39.03 -4.69
N THR A 613 0.39 -39.78 -4.20
CA THR A 613 0.20 -40.69 -3.06
C THR A 613 -0.09 -39.94 -1.76
N GLN A 614 0.58 -38.81 -1.49
CA GLN A 614 0.24 -37.95 -0.35
C GLN A 614 -1.19 -37.39 -0.46
N GLN A 615 -1.60 -36.94 -1.65
CA GLN A 615 -2.93 -36.38 -1.86
C GLN A 615 -4.04 -37.44 -1.62
N GLN A 616 -3.80 -38.69 -2.03
CA GLN A 616 -4.69 -39.81 -1.72
C GLN A 616 -4.74 -40.15 -0.22
N GLN A 617 -3.62 -40.04 0.49
CA GLN A 617 -3.58 -40.24 1.94
C GLN A 617 -4.34 -39.12 2.67
N ALA A 618 -4.15 -37.86 2.26
CA ALA A 618 -4.86 -36.71 2.80
C ALA A 618 -6.38 -36.84 2.60
N SER A 619 -6.83 -37.25 1.41
CA SER A 619 -8.26 -37.52 1.14
C SER A 619 -8.83 -38.57 2.10
N LYS A 620 -8.11 -39.67 2.36
CA LYS A 620 -8.54 -40.71 3.31
C LYS A 620 -8.62 -40.21 4.76
N VAL A 621 -7.76 -39.28 5.14
CA VAL A 621 -7.80 -38.66 6.48
C VAL A 621 -9.00 -37.72 6.60
N ILE A 622 -9.27 -36.92 5.57
CA ILE A 622 -10.44 -36.04 5.51
C ILE A 622 -11.74 -36.84 5.61
N ASP A 623 -11.87 -37.94 4.86
CA ASP A 623 -13.05 -38.82 4.93
C ASP A 623 -13.26 -39.41 6.33
N LYS A 624 -12.18 -39.81 7.01
CA LYS A 624 -12.26 -40.30 8.40
C LYS A 624 -12.69 -39.20 9.36
N LEU A 625 -12.18 -37.98 9.21
CA LEU A 625 -12.57 -36.83 10.04
C LEU A 625 -14.04 -36.47 9.83
N LEU A 626 -14.53 -36.49 8.59
CA LEU A 626 -15.95 -36.25 8.28
C LEU A 626 -16.87 -37.29 8.95
N ILE A 627 -16.46 -38.56 8.99
CA ILE A 627 -17.20 -39.62 9.69
C ILE A 627 -17.22 -39.36 11.21
N VAL A 628 -16.09 -38.94 11.79
CA VAL A 628 -16.01 -38.61 13.23
C VAL A 628 -16.89 -37.41 13.58
N ILE A 629 -16.86 -36.35 12.76
CA ILE A 629 -17.69 -35.15 12.94
C ILE A 629 -19.17 -35.51 12.82
N SER A 630 -19.56 -36.32 11.82
CA SER A 630 -20.95 -36.77 11.65
C SER A 630 -21.44 -37.59 12.84
N ASN A 631 -20.59 -38.46 13.40
CA ASN A 631 -20.91 -39.25 14.58
C ASN A 631 -20.99 -38.39 15.87
N GLN A 632 -20.13 -37.38 16.02
CA GLN A 632 -20.22 -36.41 17.13
C GLN A 632 -21.49 -35.57 17.04
N GLN A 633 -21.87 -35.09 15.84
CA GLN A 633 -23.12 -34.37 15.64
C GLN A 633 -24.35 -35.23 15.96
N LYS A 634 -24.37 -36.49 15.51
CA LYS A 634 -25.43 -37.45 15.87
C LYS A 634 -25.52 -37.74 17.36
N ASN A 635 -24.39 -37.76 18.08
CA ASN A 635 -24.37 -37.96 19.53
C ASN A 635 -24.82 -36.71 20.30
N ASN A 636 -24.50 -35.51 19.81
CA ASN A 636 -24.98 -34.26 20.38
C ASN A 636 -26.48 -34.02 20.15
N LEU A 637 -27.05 -34.57 19.07
CA LEU A 637 -28.50 -34.56 18.81
C LEU A 637 -29.29 -35.59 19.63
N ARG A 638 -28.61 -36.55 20.28
CA ARG A 638 -29.21 -37.59 21.13
C ARG A 638 -29.11 -37.30 22.64
N ARG A 639 -28.35 -36.28 23.03
CA ARG A 639 -28.35 -35.69 24.37
C ARG A 639 -29.29 -34.51 24.39
#